data_AF-A0A846P6L2-F1
#
_entry.id   AF-A0A846P6L2-F1
#
_cell.length_a   1.000
_cell.length_b   1.000
_cell.length_c   1.000
_cell.angle_alpha   90.00
_cell.angle_beta   90.00
_cell.angle_gamma   90.00
#
_symmetry.space_group_name_H-M   'P 1'
#
loop_
_entity.id
_entity.type
_entity.pdbx_description
1 polymer ?
#
loop_
_entity_poly.entity_id
_entity_poly.type
_entity_poly.pdbx_seq_one_letter_code
_entity_poly.pdbx_strand_id
1 'polypeptide(L)'
;MRVNFRKIGIFFAIVVVVLVGGMIGLIAFTNRPTFCRSCHYMEPYYDAWATSTHKEVPCDLCHYTPGYQNMITGKFRDLNQLVKYVTNAYRRSKPWAEIEDASCLRSNCHDTRLLEGQVLFGDVKFNHRPHLTKMRRGKILRCTSCHSQIVQGEHITVTSTTCVLCHFKEAEKAGRSTDDCQLCHDAPTKAVSIAERGYDHTRVLEDELDCRRCHGEMIVGDGAVPHEQCYICHWDKERLDKYNDTELVHRMHISENKIECSFCHMSMEHKWTTAENVASRCDGCHQGMHLNQLNLFRGVSGLGIEDHPNPMYGLSLSCQTCHILHEAERMTGEGTTLKANGESCEPCHGKGYNRLLRSWNQTVLQKIDVLDEQVKDIERSYRATSARQKRETASELIKRAKANLDIVRFGKPVHNIVYANELLYSAYDDLREAGKTLGRFVTESELFTQKAMIPSDCRNCHVTINSVSVEVEGNLFQHGRHVEVGRSCSNCHTHQRRHGQTLAAGRDCSSCHHQNKDCSQCHGFIHAAYYGGKYNAFDFDPDMMAEAEIACKDCHEGEEAKVIRPTMSVCTDCHDDEYEAMGAEWQLEIASLVSAVDTVMTRLMKENMSDKAQEALRRDLQSFKQIKNDKSKGIHNHEGYQEILEDLLKSYSEPDKES
;
A
#
# COMPACT_ATOMS: atom_id res chain seq x y z
N MET A 1 99.77 -36.30 -11.67
CA MET A 1 98.30 -36.26 -11.87
C MET A 1 97.92 -34.89 -12.41
N ARG A 2 97.65 -34.73 -13.72
CA ARG A 2 97.16 -33.46 -14.27
C ARG A 2 95.67 -33.35 -13.96
N VAL A 3 95.32 -32.53 -12.98
CA VAL A 3 93.94 -32.23 -12.65
C VAL A 3 93.31 -31.54 -13.86
N ASN A 4 92.33 -32.19 -14.47
CA ASN A 4 91.64 -31.66 -15.64
C ASN A 4 90.57 -30.67 -15.16
N PHE A 5 90.99 -29.41 -14.96
CA PHE A 5 90.13 -28.33 -14.47
C PHE A 5 88.83 -28.15 -15.28
N ARG A 6 88.80 -28.57 -16.55
CA ARG A 6 87.57 -28.59 -17.37
C ARG A 6 86.58 -29.65 -16.89
N LYS A 7 87.04 -30.85 -16.50
CA LYS A 7 86.18 -31.90 -15.94
C LYS A 7 85.63 -31.54 -14.56
N ILE A 8 86.43 -30.86 -13.73
CA ILE A 8 85.98 -30.34 -12.43
C ILE A 8 84.95 -29.22 -12.61
N GLY A 9 85.19 -28.28 -13.53
CA GLY A 9 84.24 -27.22 -13.85
C GLY A 9 82.89 -27.75 -14.36
N ILE A 10 82.90 -28.76 -15.23
CA ILE A 10 81.68 -29.42 -15.73
C ILE A 10 80.95 -30.15 -14.60
N PHE A 11 81.65 -30.87 -13.74
CA PHE A 11 81.05 -31.55 -12.59
C PHE A 11 80.38 -30.55 -11.64
N PHE A 12 81.05 -29.45 -11.30
CA PHE A 12 80.48 -28.41 -10.44
C PHE A 12 79.27 -27.74 -11.09
N ALA A 13 79.32 -27.47 -12.40
CA ALA A 13 78.17 -26.93 -13.13
C ALA A 13 76.96 -27.88 -13.10
N ILE A 14 77.17 -29.19 -13.29
CA ILE A 14 76.10 -30.20 -13.21
C ILE A 14 75.53 -30.24 -11.79
N VAL A 15 76.36 -30.23 -10.76
CA VAL A 15 75.92 -30.22 -9.36
C VAL A 15 75.09 -28.97 -9.07
N VAL A 16 75.52 -27.79 -9.52
CA VAL A 16 74.76 -26.55 -9.36
C VAL A 16 73.42 -26.63 -10.09
N VAL A 17 73.37 -27.14 -11.31
CA VAL A 17 72.11 -27.32 -12.06
C VAL A 17 71.17 -28.29 -11.36
N VAL A 18 71.68 -29.41 -10.82
CA VAL A 18 70.89 -30.38 -10.07
C VAL A 18 70.36 -29.77 -8.76
N LEU A 19 71.18 -29.02 -8.03
CA LEU A 19 70.78 -28.36 -6.79
C LEU A 19 69.74 -27.26 -7.04
N VAL A 20 69.94 -26.43 -8.07
CA VAL A 20 68.98 -25.38 -8.46
C VAL A 20 67.68 -26.02 -8.95
N GLY A 21 67.77 -27.04 -9.81
CA GLY A 21 66.60 -27.78 -10.29
C GLY A 21 65.83 -28.46 -9.14
N GLY A 22 66.55 -29.06 -8.19
CA GLY A 22 65.98 -29.64 -6.97
C GLY A 22 65.29 -28.61 -6.09
N MET A 23 65.91 -27.43 -5.92
CA MET A 23 65.32 -26.33 -5.14
C MET A 23 64.06 -25.76 -5.80
N ILE A 24 64.06 -25.59 -7.12
CA ILE A 24 62.87 -25.18 -7.88
C ILE A 24 61.76 -26.23 -7.73
N GLY A 25 62.09 -27.51 -7.86
CA GLY A 25 61.14 -28.61 -7.69
C GLY A 25 60.54 -28.64 -6.27
N LEU A 26 61.35 -28.41 -5.25
CA LEU A 26 60.90 -28.33 -3.86
C LEU A 26 59.97 -27.13 -3.64
N ILE A 27 60.32 -25.95 -4.16
CA ILE A 27 59.45 -24.76 -4.08
C ILE A 27 58.10 -25.05 -4.75
N ALA A 28 58.12 -25.59 -5.98
CA ALA A 28 56.91 -25.94 -6.72
C ALA A 28 56.06 -27.00 -5.98
N PHE A 29 56.68 -27.93 -5.27
CA PHE A 29 55.97 -28.90 -4.43
C PHE A 29 55.32 -28.23 -3.20
N THR A 30 56.08 -27.39 -2.49
CA THR A 30 55.60 -26.70 -1.27
C THR A 30 54.54 -25.63 -1.54
N ASN A 31 54.35 -25.20 -2.79
CA ASN A 31 53.31 -24.25 -3.18
C ASN A 31 51.98 -24.93 -3.55
N ARG A 32 51.92 -26.27 -3.54
CA ARG A 32 50.68 -26.98 -3.89
C ARG A 32 49.63 -26.81 -2.78
N PRO A 33 48.34 -26.62 -3.12
CA PRO A 33 47.26 -26.53 -2.13
C PRO A 33 47.23 -27.72 -1.15
N THR A 34 47.49 -28.94 -1.66
CA THR A 34 47.54 -30.16 -0.84
C THR A 34 48.68 -30.16 0.18
N PHE A 35 49.82 -29.51 -0.13
CA PHE A 35 50.91 -29.34 0.81
C PHE A 35 50.54 -28.35 1.92
N CYS A 36 49.89 -27.22 1.57
CA CYS A 36 49.45 -26.23 2.54
C CYS A 36 48.46 -26.80 3.58
N ARG A 37 47.65 -27.81 3.20
CA ARG A 37 46.76 -28.54 4.14
C ARG A 37 47.51 -29.29 5.25
N SER A 38 48.79 -29.62 5.08
CA SER A 38 49.45 -30.67 5.86
C SER A 38 50.18 -30.23 7.14
N CYS A 39 50.48 -28.94 7.31
CA CYS A 39 51.41 -28.48 8.35
C CYS A 39 50.76 -27.76 9.54
N HIS A 40 49.71 -26.98 9.32
CA HIS A 40 49.02 -26.22 10.37
C HIS A 40 47.50 -26.30 10.20
N TYR A 41 46.74 -25.59 11.03
CA TYR A 41 45.27 -25.58 11.03
C TYR A 41 44.71 -24.97 9.73
N MET A 42 44.72 -25.75 8.64
CA MET A 42 44.34 -25.35 7.28
C MET A 42 43.17 -26.13 6.69
N GLU A 43 42.83 -27.28 7.25
CA GLU A 43 41.79 -28.17 6.71
C GLU A 43 40.45 -27.46 6.40
N PRO A 44 39.82 -26.69 7.33
CA PRO A 44 38.57 -26.01 7.00
C PRO A 44 38.72 -24.90 5.94
N TYR A 45 39.90 -24.28 5.84
CA TYR A 45 40.18 -23.25 4.83
C TYR A 45 40.44 -23.86 3.45
N TYR A 46 41.10 -25.03 3.41
CA TYR A 46 41.29 -25.82 2.20
C TYR A 46 39.95 -26.32 1.67
N ASP A 47 39.08 -26.83 2.54
CA ASP A 47 37.77 -27.33 2.15
C ASP A 47 36.89 -26.20 1.59
N ALA A 48 36.91 -25.02 2.22
CA ALA A 48 36.24 -23.82 1.70
C ALA A 48 36.80 -23.35 0.35
N TRP A 49 38.13 -23.42 0.15
CA TRP A 49 38.77 -23.11 -1.13
C TRP A 49 38.35 -24.11 -2.22
N ALA A 50 38.30 -25.40 -1.89
CA ALA A 50 37.99 -26.48 -2.83
C ALA A 50 36.56 -26.38 -3.39
N THR A 51 35.63 -25.76 -2.66
CA THR A 51 34.24 -25.50 -3.10
C THR A 51 34.05 -24.12 -3.73
N SER A 52 35.07 -23.25 -3.69
CA SER A 52 35.00 -21.87 -4.18
C SER A 52 35.21 -21.74 -5.69
N THR A 53 34.95 -20.54 -6.21
CA THR A 53 35.28 -20.15 -7.59
C THR A 53 36.79 -20.16 -7.87
N HIS A 54 37.63 -20.15 -6.83
CA HIS A 54 39.09 -20.14 -6.92
C HIS A 54 39.73 -21.52 -6.74
N LYS A 55 38.96 -22.62 -6.75
CA LYS A 55 39.46 -24.00 -6.53
C LYS A 55 40.57 -24.48 -7.48
N GLU A 56 40.78 -23.79 -8.60
CA GLU A 56 41.84 -24.10 -9.57
C GLU A 56 43.06 -23.17 -9.43
N VAL A 57 42.98 -22.18 -8.53
CA VAL A 57 44.04 -21.21 -8.27
C VAL A 57 44.88 -21.68 -7.07
N PRO A 58 46.20 -21.90 -7.24
CA PRO A 58 47.09 -22.22 -6.13
C PRO A 58 47.09 -21.14 -5.03
N CYS A 59 47.13 -21.57 -3.77
CA CYS A 59 47.04 -20.68 -2.61
C CYS A 59 48.13 -19.61 -2.58
N ASP A 60 49.34 -19.94 -3.05
CA ASP A 60 50.51 -19.07 -3.06
C ASP A 60 50.36 -17.87 -4.01
N LEU A 61 49.51 -17.97 -5.03
CA LEU A 61 49.27 -16.86 -5.95
C LEU A 61 48.54 -15.70 -5.26
N CYS A 62 47.74 -15.97 -4.24
CA CYS A 62 47.01 -14.96 -3.49
C CYS A 62 47.72 -14.60 -2.17
N HIS A 63 48.13 -15.62 -1.40
CA HIS A 63 48.67 -15.46 -0.05
C HIS A 63 50.13 -14.96 -0.02
N TYR A 64 50.86 -15.03 -1.12
CA TYR A 64 52.13 -14.33 -1.27
C TYR A 64 51.93 -13.13 -2.18
N THR A 65 52.46 -11.96 -1.82
CA THR A 65 52.48 -10.80 -2.72
C THR A 65 53.37 -11.10 -3.94
N PRO A 66 53.05 -10.61 -5.16
CA PRO A 66 53.91 -10.81 -6.32
C PRO A 66 55.37 -10.40 -6.04
N GLY A 67 56.32 -11.18 -6.55
CA GLY A 67 57.77 -10.93 -6.43
C GLY A 67 58.54 -11.99 -5.64
N TYR A 68 59.75 -12.31 -6.07
CA TYR A 68 60.57 -13.39 -5.50
C TYR A 68 60.94 -13.15 -4.02
N GLN A 69 61.21 -11.91 -3.64
CA GLN A 69 61.50 -11.56 -2.24
C GLN A 69 60.29 -11.81 -1.33
N ASN A 70 59.09 -11.42 -1.79
CA ASN A 70 57.84 -11.60 -1.06
C ASN A 70 57.49 -13.09 -0.86
N MET A 71 57.77 -13.94 -1.86
CA MET A 71 57.61 -15.39 -1.73
C MET A 71 58.52 -15.97 -0.63
N ILE A 72 59.78 -15.53 -0.56
CA ILE A 72 60.72 -15.99 0.48
C ILE A 72 60.23 -15.53 1.87
N THR A 73 59.85 -14.26 2.01
CA THR A 73 59.28 -13.73 3.25
C THR A 73 58.00 -14.46 3.67
N GLY A 74 57.13 -14.80 2.71
CA GLY A 74 55.93 -15.60 2.93
C GLY A 74 56.26 -16.97 3.53
N LYS A 75 57.25 -17.68 2.96
CA LYS A 75 57.68 -18.98 3.50
C LYS A 75 58.23 -18.89 4.93
N PHE A 76 58.96 -17.82 5.27
CA PHE A 76 59.37 -17.60 6.66
C PHE A 76 58.19 -17.32 7.60
N ARG A 77 57.15 -16.63 7.13
CA ARG A 77 55.91 -16.42 7.90
C ARG A 77 55.16 -17.73 8.12
N ASP A 78 55.11 -18.61 7.13
CA ASP A 78 54.44 -19.91 7.25
C ASP A 78 55.15 -20.85 8.23
N LEU A 79 56.49 -20.80 8.27
CA LEU A 79 57.26 -21.51 9.30
C LEU A 79 56.89 -21.03 10.71
N ASN A 80 56.64 -19.74 10.89
CA ASN A 80 56.16 -19.21 12.16
C ASN A 80 54.75 -19.71 12.51
N GLN A 81 53.86 -19.90 11.51
CA GLN A 81 52.55 -20.48 11.76
C GLN A 81 52.64 -21.95 12.18
N LEU A 82 53.57 -22.72 11.61
CA LEU A 82 53.85 -24.08 12.06
C LEU A 82 54.32 -24.10 13.53
N VAL A 83 55.22 -23.20 13.91
CA VAL A 83 55.65 -23.05 15.32
C VAL A 83 54.46 -22.72 16.22
N LYS A 84 53.59 -21.80 15.82
CA LYS A 84 52.36 -21.45 16.57
C LYS A 84 51.38 -22.62 16.68
N TYR A 85 51.30 -23.47 15.65
CA TYR A 85 50.47 -24.66 15.66
C TYR A 85 50.99 -25.69 16.67
N VAL A 86 52.27 -26.04 16.58
CA VAL A 86 52.92 -27.02 17.49
C VAL A 86 52.91 -26.55 18.94
N THR A 87 53.06 -25.24 19.18
CA THR A 87 53.02 -24.65 20.54
C THR A 87 51.60 -24.40 21.07
N ASN A 88 50.55 -24.74 20.31
CA ASN A 88 49.15 -24.41 20.61
C ASN A 88 48.86 -22.90 20.76
N ALA A 89 49.79 -22.02 20.38
CA ALA A 89 49.62 -20.57 20.45
C ALA A 89 48.50 -20.07 19.52
N TYR A 90 48.21 -20.81 18.44
CA TYR A 90 47.09 -20.53 17.52
C TYR A 90 45.71 -20.51 18.21
N ARG A 91 45.55 -21.17 19.36
CA ARG A 91 44.29 -21.16 20.14
C ARG A 91 44.03 -19.80 20.81
N ARG A 92 45.05 -18.97 20.99
CA ARG A 92 44.96 -17.64 21.60
C ARG A 92 44.78 -16.52 20.57
N SER A 93 45.31 -16.70 19.36
CA SER A 93 45.14 -15.76 18.23
C SER A 93 44.85 -16.55 16.96
N LYS A 94 43.66 -16.36 16.38
CA LYS A 94 43.31 -17.02 15.11
C LYS A 94 44.30 -16.60 14.02
N PRO A 95 44.80 -17.54 13.20
CA PRO A 95 45.62 -17.20 12.05
C PRO A 95 44.84 -16.32 11.08
N TRP A 96 45.45 -15.22 10.62
CA TRP A 96 44.91 -14.33 9.60
C TRP A 96 45.99 -14.15 8.53
N ALA A 97 45.58 -14.25 7.26
CA ALA A 97 46.40 -13.92 6.11
C ALA A 97 46.08 -12.53 5.52
N GLU A 98 47.12 -11.74 5.33
CA GLU A 98 47.06 -10.48 4.59
C GLU A 98 47.14 -10.77 3.09
N ILE A 99 46.21 -10.23 2.31
CA ILE A 99 46.17 -10.39 0.85
C ILE A 99 46.15 -9.00 0.23
N GLU A 100 47.21 -8.70 -0.53
CA GLU A 100 47.39 -7.45 -1.24
C GLU A 100 46.58 -7.42 -2.55
N ASP A 101 46.06 -6.25 -2.93
CA ASP A 101 45.34 -6.08 -4.20
C ASP A 101 46.20 -6.46 -5.42
N ALA A 102 47.52 -6.26 -5.32
CA ALA A 102 48.49 -6.68 -6.33
C ALA A 102 48.48 -8.20 -6.57
N SER A 103 48.08 -9.01 -5.57
CA SER A 103 47.90 -10.46 -5.75
C SER A 103 46.65 -10.78 -6.57
N CYS A 104 45.56 -10.02 -6.40
CA CYS A 104 44.34 -10.18 -7.18
C CYS A 104 44.55 -9.72 -8.64
N LEU A 105 45.26 -8.62 -8.84
CA LEU A 105 45.49 -7.96 -10.14
C LEU A 105 46.67 -8.55 -10.93
N ARG A 106 47.09 -9.79 -10.61
CA ARG A 106 48.15 -10.48 -11.35
C ARG A 106 47.73 -10.77 -12.79
N SER A 107 48.72 -10.86 -13.68
CA SER A 107 48.53 -11.33 -15.05
C SER A 107 47.81 -12.68 -15.06
N ASN A 108 46.75 -12.79 -15.87
CA ASN A 108 45.87 -13.97 -16.01
C ASN A 108 44.97 -14.28 -14.79
N CYS A 109 44.82 -13.33 -13.85
CA CYS A 109 43.80 -13.38 -12.79
C CYS A 109 42.73 -12.30 -13.07
N HIS A 110 42.69 -11.21 -12.28
CA HIS A 110 41.79 -10.09 -12.53
C HIS A 110 42.50 -8.96 -13.29
N ASP A 111 42.30 -8.88 -14.60
CA ASP A 111 42.82 -7.77 -15.41
C ASP A 111 42.19 -6.45 -14.96
N THR A 112 43.01 -5.39 -14.87
CA THR A 112 42.60 -4.01 -14.54
C THR A 112 41.44 -3.47 -15.37
N ARG A 113 41.17 -4.04 -16.56
CA ARG A 113 39.95 -3.76 -17.34
C ARG A 113 38.66 -4.01 -16.55
N LEU A 114 38.64 -4.95 -15.60
CA LEU A 114 37.50 -5.23 -14.71
C LEU A 114 37.21 -4.10 -13.72
N LEU A 115 38.12 -3.13 -13.59
CA LEU A 115 37.90 -1.89 -12.84
C LEU A 115 37.11 -0.86 -13.66
N GLU A 116 36.91 -1.09 -14.96
CA GLU A 116 36.20 -0.21 -15.87
C GLU A 116 34.81 -0.76 -16.20
N GLY A 117 33.78 0.00 -15.82
CA GLY A 117 32.38 -0.34 -16.10
C GLY A 117 31.60 -0.78 -14.86
N GLN A 118 30.33 -1.14 -15.09
CA GLN A 118 29.43 -1.67 -14.08
C GLN A 118 29.40 -3.19 -14.16
N VAL A 119 29.42 -3.84 -13.00
CA VAL A 119 29.18 -5.29 -12.84
C VAL A 119 27.88 -5.49 -12.07
N LEU A 120 27.26 -6.66 -12.23
CA LEU A 120 26.08 -7.05 -11.48
C LEU A 120 26.47 -7.98 -10.33
N PHE A 121 26.02 -7.64 -9.13
CA PHE A 121 26.05 -8.50 -7.94
C PHE A 121 24.61 -8.83 -7.56
N GLY A 122 24.10 -9.96 -8.04
CA GLY A 122 22.65 -10.20 -8.07
C GLY A 122 21.97 -9.11 -8.90
N ASP A 123 21.00 -8.43 -8.30
CA ASP A 123 20.29 -7.30 -8.93
C ASP A 123 20.99 -5.93 -8.69
N VAL A 124 22.11 -5.92 -7.96
CA VAL A 124 22.83 -4.69 -7.62
C VAL A 124 23.89 -4.35 -8.67
N LYS A 125 23.76 -3.18 -9.29
CA LYS A 125 24.76 -2.54 -10.14
C LYS A 125 25.88 -1.98 -9.29
N PHE A 126 27.09 -2.49 -9.50
CA PHE A 126 28.28 -2.07 -8.77
C PHE A 126 29.38 -1.60 -9.73
N ASN A 127 30.16 -0.59 -9.32
CA ASN A 127 31.30 -0.09 -10.10
C ASN A 127 32.54 0.00 -9.21
N HIS A 128 33.61 -0.72 -9.56
CA HIS A 128 34.83 -0.80 -8.77
C HIS A 128 35.60 0.52 -8.71
N ARG A 129 35.67 1.27 -9.82
CA ARG A 129 36.48 2.50 -9.91
C ARG A 129 36.16 3.53 -8.81
N PRO A 130 34.90 3.98 -8.61
CA PRO A 130 34.60 4.95 -7.56
C PRO A 130 34.78 4.42 -6.14
N HIS A 131 34.86 3.09 -5.93
CA HIS A 131 35.03 2.47 -4.61
C HIS A 131 36.51 2.25 -4.25
N LEU A 132 37.36 1.92 -5.23
CA LEU A 132 38.78 1.64 -5.00
C LEU A 132 39.70 2.85 -5.24
N THR A 133 39.33 3.79 -6.12
CA THR A 133 40.22 4.92 -6.49
C THR A 133 39.99 6.21 -5.70
N LYS A 134 38.87 6.33 -5.00
CA LYS A 134 38.50 7.55 -4.27
C LYS A 134 38.41 7.24 -2.79
N MET A 135 38.85 8.18 -1.96
CA MET A 135 38.57 8.13 -0.53
C MET A 135 37.06 8.25 -0.31
N ARG A 136 36.47 7.26 0.36
CA ARG A 136 35.04 7.20 0.68
C ARG A 136 34.85 7.18 2.18
N ARG A 137 34.20 8.24 2.71
CA ARG A 137 33.88 8.36 4.15
C ARG A 137 35.11 8.12 5.04
N GLY A 138 36.25 8.73 4.67
CA GLY A 138 37.54 8.63 5.37
C GLY A 138 38.31 7.33 5.14
N LYS A 139 37.95 6.52 4.14
CA LYS A 139 38.53 5.18 3.92
C LYS A 139 38.97 5.00 2.48
N ILE A 140 40.08 4.28 2.29
CA ILE A 140 40.46 3.70 1.00
C ILE A 140 40.15 2.21 1.09
N LEU A 141 39.29 1.72 0.20
CA LEU A 141 38.90 0.31 0.17
C LEU A 141 39.91 -0.49 -0.64
N ARG A 142 40.05 -1.76 -0.28
CA ARG A 142 40.85 -2.78 -0.97
C ARG A 142 39.92 -3.82 -1.56
N CYS A 143 40.40 -4.66 -2.46
CA CYS A 143 39.62 -5.78 -3.00
C CYS A 143 39.05 -6.64 -1.85
N THR A 144 39.88 -6.91 -0.85
CA THR A 144 39.54 -7.73 0.32
C THR A 144 38.65 -7.05 1.35
N SER A 145 38.39 -5.74 1.22
CA SER A 145 37.38 -5.05 2.02
C SER A 145 35.96 -5.53 1.71
N CYS A 146 35.74 -6.02 0.48
CA CYS A 146 34.47 -6.60 0.04
C CYS A 146 34.59 -8.11 -0.22
N HIS A 147 35.65 -8.55 -0.89
CA HIS A 147 35.95 -9.95 -1.18
C HIS A 147 36.66 -10.60 0.01
N SER A 148 35.87 -11.04 0.98
CA SER A 148 36.38 -11.44 2.30
C SER A 148 35.83 -12.79 2.74
N GLN A 149 36.39 -13.33 3.82
CA GLN A 149 35.94 -14.59 4.41
C GLN A 149 34.95 -14.33 5.56
N ILE A 150 33.88 -13.59 5.27
CA ILE A 150 32.84 -13.26 6.26
C ILE A 150 31.96 -14.49 6.58
N VAL A 151 31.68 -15.33 5.56
CA VAL A 151 30.82 -16.50 5.72
C VAL A 151 31.68 -17.72 6.09
N GLN A 152 31.33 -18.36 7.21
CA GLN A 152 32.02 -19.57 7.64
C GLN A 152 31.86 -20.68 6.59
N GLY A 153 32.99 -21.24 6.14
CA GLY A 153 33.00 -22.31 5.13
C GLY A 153 33.05 -21.81 3.69
N GLU A 154 32.99 -20.50 3.45
CA GLU A 154 33.27 -19.92 2.13
C GLU A 154 34.70 -19.39 2.05
N HIS A 155 35.20 -19.24 0.82
CA HIS A 155 36.53 -18.69 0.55
C HIS A 155 36.42 -17.51 -0.42
N ILE A 156 36.68 -16.31 0.10
CA ILE A 156 36.68 -15.03 -0.62
C ILE A 156 35.36 -14.81 -1.38
N THR A 157 34.36 -14.32 -0.65
CA THR A 157 33.00 -14.06 -1.16
C THR A 157 32.61 -12.62 -0.87
N VAL A 158 31.58 -12.13 -1.56
CA VAL A 158 31.00 -10.79 -1.33
C VAL A 158 29.60 -10.98 -0.75
N THR A 159 29.31 -10.28 0.34
CA THR A 159 27.99 -10.29 0.97
C THR A 159 27.30 -8.93 0.85
N SER A 160 25.98 -8.93 0.67
CA SER A 160 25.19 -7.71 0.63
C SER A 160 25.32 -6.88 1.92
N THR A 161 25.50 -7.53 3.08
CA THR A 161 25.76 -6.89 4.37
C THR A 161 26.92 -5.89 4.32
N THR A 162 27.97 -6.16 3.54
CA THR A 162 29.10 -5.22 3.41
C THR A 162 28.68 -3.91 2.75
N CYS A 163 27.89 -4.00 1.67
CA CYS A 163 27.31 -2.84 1.00
C CYS A 163 26.37 -2.09 1.95
N VAL A 164 25.48 -2.81 2.63
CA VAL A 164 24.47 -2.24 3.51
C VAL A 164 25.11 -1.47 4.66
N LEU A 165 26.10 -2.08 5.31
CA LEU A 165 26.83 -1.47 6.42
C LEU A 165 27.50 -0.16 6.01
N CYS A 166 28.19 -0.17 4.87
CA CYS A 166 28.88 1.01 4.37
C CYS A 166 27.92 2.08 3.85
N HIS A 167 26.77 1.74 3.28
CA HIS A 167 25.86 2.71 2.67
C HIS A 167 24.76 3.22 3.61
N PHE A 168 24.33 2.45 4.62
CA PHE A 168 23.16 2.75 5.46
C PHE A 168 23.45 3.08 6.93
N LYS A 169 24.57 2.66 7.53
CA LYS A 169 24.89 2.90 8.97
C LYS A 169 24.83 4.36 9.45
N GLU A 170 25.00 5.33 8.56
CA GLU A 170 24.81 6.76 8.90
C GLU A 170 23.96 7.50 7.85
N ALA A 171 23.22 6.76 7.02
CA ALA A 171 22.40 7.35 5.96
C ALA A 171 21.25 8.18 6.53
N GLU A 172 20.74 7.82 7.71
CA GLU A 172 19.71 8.61 8.43
C GLU A 172 20.18 10.02 8.77
N LYS A 173 21.49 10.22 9.00
CA LYS A 173 22.07 11.54 9.31
C LYS A 173 22.36 12.38 8.08
N ALA A 174 22.37 11.77 6.89
CA ALA A 174 22.81 12.39 5.64
C ALA A 174 21.67 12.76 4.68
N GLY A 175 20.40 12.51 5.04
CA GLY A 175 19.24 12.98 4.27
C GLY A 175 19.22 12.49 2.83
N ARG A 176 19.33 11.17 2.62
CA ARG A 176 19.23 10.58 1.28
C ARG A 176 17.78 10.54 0.77
N SER A 177 17.58 10.95 -0.48
CA SER A 177 16.28 10.96 -1.16
C SER A 177 15.95 9.57 -1.71
N THR A 178 14.72 9.43 -2.17
CA THR A 178 14.11 8.20 -2.68
C THR A 178 14.70 7.74 -4.00
N ASP A 179 15.33 8.67 -4.72
CA ASP A 179 16.04 8.45 -5.98
C ASP A 179 17.34 7.65 -5.80
N ASP A 180 17.82 7.51 -4.55
CA ASP A 180 19.05 6.79 -4.24
C ASP A 180 18.92 5.26 -4.32
N CYS A 181 17.69 4.70 -4.30
CA CYS A 181 17.49 3.24 -4.41
C CYS A 181 17.91 2.72 -5.79
N GLN A 182 17.60 3.50 -6.84
CA GLN A 182 17.91 3.16 -8.24
C GLN A 182 19.40 3.24 -8.58
N LEU A 183 20.22 3.81 -7.70
CA LEU A 183 21.68 3.76 -7.83
C LEU A 183 22.22 2.33 -7.75
N CYS A 184 21.52 1.49 -6.98
CA CYS A 184 21.92 0.11 -6.74
C CYS A 184 21.14 -0.85 -7.64
N HIS A 185 19.81 -0.76 -7.72
CA HIS A 185 19.01 -1.72 -8.49
C HIS A 185 17.81 -1.03 -9.17
N ASP A 186 17.41 -1.54 -10.33
CA ASP A 186 16.22 -1.02 -11.02
C ASP A 186 14.93 -1.57 -10.40
N ALA A 187 13.85 -0.81 -10.46
CA ALA A 187 12.53 -1.32 -10.16
C ALA A 187 12.05 -2.24 -11.30
N PRO A 188 11.40 -3.38 -11.01
CA PRO A 188 10.95 -4.29 -12.05
C PRO A 188 9.74 -3.71 -12.81
N THR A 189 9.94 -3.41 -14.10
CA THR A 189 8.96 -2.77 -15.02
C THR A 189 8.44 -3.68 -16.14
N LYS A 190 8.67 -5.00 -16.02
CA LYS A 190 8.15 -5.99 -16.96
C LYS A 190 7.26 -6.97 -16.22
N ALA A 191 6.25 -7.49 -16.92
CA ALA A 191 5.36 -8.55 -16.45
C ALA A 191 6.17 -9.80 -16.07
N VAL A 192 6.75 -9.80 -14.87
CA VAL A 192 7.02 -11.01 -14.13
C VAL A 192 5.65 -11.63 -13.95
N SER A 193 5.50 -12.88 -14.40
CA SER A 193 4.21 -13.55 -14.44
C SER A 193 3.49 -13.37 -13.09
N ILE A 194 2.19 -13.11 -13.13
CA ILE A 194 1.33 -12.96 -11.92
C ILE A 194 1.43 -14.22 -11.03
N ALA A 195 1.93 -15.34 -11.56
CA ALA A 195 2.25 -16.57 -10.84
C ALA A 195 3.44 -16.43 -9.86
N GLU A 196 4.29 -15.40 -9.98
CA GLU A 196 5.45 -15.13 -9.14
C GLU A 196 5.38 -13.75 -8.47
N ARG A 197 4.24 -13.39 -7.85
CA ARG A 197 4.09 -12.23 -6.92
C ARG A 197 4.75 -10.91 -7.39
N GLY A 198 4.82 -10.66 -8.70
CA GLY A 198 5.44 -9.46 -9.25
C GLY A 198 4.44 -8.32 -9.39
N TYR A 199 4.81 -7.12 -8.92
CA TYR A 199 4.10 -5.88 -9.22
C TYR A 199 4.89 -5.08 -10.26
N ASP A 200 4.21 -4.60 -11.31
CA ASP A 200 4.82 -3.76 -12.34
C ASP A 200 4.97 -2.32 -11.82
N HIS A 201 6.23 -1.90 -11.64
CA HIS A 201 6.56 -0.57 -11.10
C HIS A 201 6.51 0.54 -12.15
N THR A 202 6.11 0.27 -13.40
CA THR A 202 6.04 1.29 -14.47
C THR A 202 5.28 2.54 -13.99
N ARG A 203 4.11 2.35 -13.38
CA ARG A 203 3.32 3.46 -12.85
C ARG A 203 3.96 4.15 -11.65
N VAL A 204 4.62 3.40 -10.77
CA VAL A 204 5.32 3.96 -9.60
C VAL A 204 6.43 4.91 -10.06
N LEU A 205 7.14 4.54 -11.14
CA LEU A 205 8.16 5.37 -11.75
C LEU A 205 7.57 6.57 -12.50
N GLU A 206 6.49 6.39 -13.26
CA GLU A 206 5.79 7.48 -13.97
C GLU A 206 5.19 8.52 -13.01
N ASP A 207 4.62 8.08 -11.89
CA ASP A 207 4.00 8.93 -10.87
C ASP A 207 5.04 9.44 -9.83
N GLU A 208 6.33 9.13 -10.00
CA GLU A 208 7.45 9.51 -9.10
C GLU A 208 7.18 9.17 -7.61
N LEU A 209 6.57 8.02 -7.34
CA LEU A 209 6.21 7.59 -5.98
C LEU A 209 7.44 7.15 -5.17
N ASP A 210 7.59 7.68 -3.95
CA ASP A 210 8.64 7.26 -2.99
C ASP A 210 8.54 5.75 -2.71
N CYS A 211 9.59 4.99 -3.06
CA CYS A 211 9.67 3.54 -2.87
C CYS A 211 9.41 3.12 -1.40
N ARG A 212 9.83 3.93 -0.43
CA ARG A 212 9.65 3.65 1.01
C ARG A 212 8.19 3.67 1.43
N ARG A 213 7.30 4.32 0.65
CA ARG A 213 5.86 4.27 0.93
C ARG A 213 5.31 2.86 0.82
N CYS A 214 5.89 1.99 -0.01
CA CYS A 214 5.45 0.60 -0.15
C CYS A 214 6.40 -0.39 0.52
N HIS A 215 7.72 -0.19 0.40
CA HIS A 215 8.71 -1.10 0.95
C HIS A 215 9.03 -0.84 2.43
N GLY A 216 8.57 0.28 3.00
CA GLY A 216 8.78 0.65 4.39
C GLY A 216 10.25 0.88 4.73
N GLU A 217 10.60 0.62 5.98
CA GLU A 217 11.98 0.61 6.46
C GLU A 217 12.66 -0.69 6.02
N MET A 218 13.50 -0.62 4.99
CA MET A 218 14.15 -1.80 4.41
C MET A 218 15.47 -2.18 5.11
N ILE A 219 15.89 -1.43 6.13
CA ILE A 219 17.14 -1.67 6.85
C ILE A 219 16.83 -2.26 8.22
N VAL A 220 17.46 -3.39 8.53
CA VAL A 220 17.35 -4.05 9.83
C VAL A 220 18.72 -4.14 10.47
N GLY A 221 18.83 -3.63 11.69
CA GLY A 221 20.10 -3.49 12.43
C GLY A 221 20.72 -2.10 12.26
N ASP A 222 21.58 -1.72 13.21
CA ASP A 222 22.19 -0.38 13.30
C ASP A 222 23.70 -0.40 12.97
N GLY A 223 24.28 -1.59 12.81
CA GLY A 223 25.71 -1.76 12.57
C GLY A 223 26.58 -1.20 13.70
N ALA A 224 26.06 -1.15 14.93
CA ALA A 224 26.79 -0.63 16.09
C ALA A 224 28.15 -1.31 16.26
N VAL A 225 29.09 -0.60 16.88
CA VAL A 225 30.42 -1.14 17.21
C VAL A 225 30.54 -1.19 18.73
N PRO A 226 30.19 -2.30 19.39
CA PRO A 226 30.37 -2.44 20.83
C PRO A 226 31.86 -2.32 21.20
N HIS A 227 32.16 -1.70 22.35
CA HIS A 227 33.56 -1.54 22.80
C HIS A 227 34.23 -2.90 23.02
N GLU A 228 33.44 -3.90 23.38
CA GLU A 228 33.85 -5.27 23.63
C GLU A 228 34.53 -5.92 22.41
N GLN A 229 34.14 -5.52 21.19
CA GLN A 229 34.78 -6.02 19.97
C GLN A 229 36.25 -5.60 19.88
N CYS A 230 36.61 -4.44 20.44
CA CYS A 230 37.99 -3.95 20.45
C CYS A 230 38.88 -4.81 21.34
N TYR A 231 38.33 -5.35 22.44
CA TYR A 231 39.04 -6.16 23.41
C TYR A 231 39.44 -7.55 22.91
N ILE A 232 38.91 -7.97 21.76
CA ILE A 232 39.32 -9.22 21.11
C ILE A 232 40.79 -9.16 20.68
N CYS A 233 41.30 -7.97 20.35
CA CYS A 233 42.68 -7.78 19.88
C CYS A 233 43.48 -6.75 20.68
N HIS A 234 42.84 -5.68 21.17
CA HIS A 234 43.49 -4.59 21.89
C HIS A 234 43.23 -4.70 23.39
N TRP A 235 44.28 -4.68 24.19
CA TRP A 235 44.19 -4.71 25.66
C TRP A 235 44.82 -3.46 26.30
N ASP A 236 45.48 -2.62 25.50
CA ASP A 236 46.14 -1.41 25.96
C ASP A 236 45.20 -0.20 25.90
N LYS A 237 45.18 0.57 27.00
CA LYS A 237 44.28 1.73 27.15
C LYS A 237 44.55 2.82 26.11
N GLU A 238 45.81 3.04 25.73
CA GLU A 238 46.18 4.12 24.80
C GLU A 238 45.54 3.96 23.42
N ARG A 239 45.46 2.73 22.88
CA ARG A 239 44.74 2.48 21.62
C ARG A 239 43.23 2.53 21.80
N LEU A 240 42.72 2.02 22.92
CA LEU A 240 41.28 2.01 23.21
C LEU A 240 40.71 3.42 23.40
N ASP A 241 41.48 4.35 23.97
CA ASP A 241 41.08 5.76 24.12
C ASP A 241 40.88 6.46 22.75
N LYS A 242 41.44 5.90 21.67
CA LYS A 242 41.25 6.38 20.28
C LYS A 242 40.03 5.76 19.59
N TYR A 243 39.17 5.04 20.30
CA TYR A 243 37.96 4.40 19.76
C TYR A 243 37.08 5.37 18.94
N ASN A 244 36.93 6.61 19.39
CA ASN A 244 36.11 7.63 18.72
C ASN A 244 36.77 8.25 17.46
N ASP A 245 38.07 8.01 17.24
CA ASP A 245 38.77 8.45 16.03
C ASP A 245 38.49 7.46 14.88
N THR A 246 37.29 7.59 14.31
CA THR A 246 36.82 6.66 13.28
C THR A 246 37.71 6.66 12.03
N GLU A 247 38.38 7.76 11.68
CA GLU A 247 39.27 7.81 10.53
C GLU A 247 40.53 6.98 10.79
N LEU A 248 41.16 7.17 11.95
CA LEU A 248 42.31 6.38 12.36
C LEU A 248 41.96 4.88 12.44
N VAL A 249 40.83 4.55 13.09
CA VAL A 249 40.40 3.16 13.26
C VAL A 249 40.24 2.48 11.91
N HIS A 250 39.54 3.11 10.95
CA HIS A 250 39.35 2.48 9.64
C HIS A 250 40.62 2.48 8.79
N ARG A 251 41.46 3.53 8.85
CA ARG A 251 42.73 3.53 8.11
C ARG A 251 43.61 2.37 8.57
N MET A 252 43.81 2.23 9.88
CA MET A 252 44.65 1.17 10.44
C MET A 252 44.08 -0.23 10.17
N HIS A 253 42.77 -0.43 10.32
CA HIS A 253 42.21 -1.79 10.26
C HIS A 253 41.73 -2.22 8.86
N ILE A 254 41.39 -1.29 7.97
CA ILE A 254 40.80 -1.57 6.65
C ILE A 254 41.71 -1.17 5.48
N SER A 255 42.30 0.02 5.54
CA SER A 255 43.10 0.55 4.43
C SER A 255 44.54 0.07 4.46
N GLU A 256 45.16 0.02 5.64
CA GLU A 256 46.54 -0.43 5.82
C GLU A 256 46.64 -1.92 6.15
N ASN A 257 45.57 -2.51 6.69
CA ASN A 257 45.49 -3.93 7.03
C ASN A 257 44.14 -4.50 6.57
N LYS A 258 44.02 -5.83 6.49
CA LYS A 258 42.80 -6.56 6.13
C LYS A 258 42.00 -7.07 7.35
N ILE A 259 41.26 -6.21 8.03
CA ILE A 259 40.21 -6.62 8.99
C ILE A 259 38.83 -6.57 8.33
N GLU A 260 38.05 -7.64 8.43
CA GLU A 260 36.68 -7.64 7.95
C GLU A 260 35.76 -6.77 8.81
N CYS A 261 34.84 -6.05 8.19
CA CYS A 261 33.95 -5.10 8.86
C CYS A 261 33.16 -5.74 10.02
N SER A 262 32.76 -7.01 9.87
CA SER A 262 31.97 -7.79 10.83
C SER A 262 32.74 -8.14 12.12
N PHE A 263 34.06 -7.95 12.17
CA PHE A 263 34.81 -8.09 13.43
C PHE A 263 34.53 -6.94 14.40
N CYS A 264 34.10 -5.79 13.89
CA CYS A 264 33.82 -4.61 14.72
C CYS A 264 32.34 -4.28 14.72
N HIS A 265 31.69 -4.39 13.57
CA HIS A 265 30.31 -3.99 13.42
C HIS A 265 29.32 -5.15 13.60
N MET A 266 28.22 -4.86 14.28
CA MET A 266 27.02 -5.70 14.28
C MET A 266 26.44 -5.82 12.86
N SER A 267 25.69 -6.90 12.60
CA SER A 267 25.11 -7.14 11.29
C SER A 267 24.06 -6.09 10.93
N MET A 268 24.01 -5.76 9.63
CA MET A 268 22.94 -4.98 9.02
C MET A 268 22.45 -5.70 7.77
N GLU A 269 21.14 -5.68 7.56
CA GLU A 269 20.50 -6.33 6.41
C GLU A 269 19.60 -5.35 5.68
N HIS A 270 19.63 -5.42 4.35
CA HIS A 270 18.67 -4.75 3.47
C HIS A 270 17.63 -5.80 3.03
N LYS A 271 16.44 -5.76 3.64
CA LYS A 271 15.37 -6.74 3.41
C LYS A 271 14.00 -6.13 3.61
N TRP A 272 13.00 -6.79 3.05
CA TRP A 272 11.62 -6.31 3.02
C TRP A 272 10.97 -6.54 4.40
N THR A 273 10.32 -5.52 4.94
CA THR A 273 9.50 -5.64 6.15
C THR A 273 8.06 -6.01 5.78
N THR A 274 7.59 -7.17 6.25
CA THR A 274 6.19 -7.60 6.06
C THR A 274 5.29 -7.08 7.19
N ALA A 275 3.97 -7.19 7.02
CA ALA A 275 3.01 -6.85 8.06
C ALA A 275 3.24 -7.66 9.37
N GLU A 276 3.65 -8.93 9.25
CA GLU A 276 4.02 -9.79 10.39
C GLU A 276 5.25 -9.26 11.12
N ASN A 277 6.28 -8.86 10.36
CA ASN A 277 7.50 -8.30 10.94
C ASN A 277 7.20 -7.02 11.72
N VAL A 278 6.24 -6.21 11.26
CA VAL A 278 5.83 -4.98 11.97
C VAL A 278 5.01 -5.30 13.22
N ALA A 279 4.02 -6.21 13.11
CA ALA A 279 3.17 -6.59 14.24
C ALA A 279 3.98 -7.25 15.38
N SER A 280 4.88 -8.17 15.03
CA SER A 280 5.68 -8.93 15.99
C SER A 280 6.67 -8.09 16.80
N ARG A 281 7.12 -6.92 16.29
CA ARG A 281 8.01 -6.00 17.02
C ARG A 281 7.41 -5.51 18.34
N CYS A 282 6.08 -5.41 18.41
CA CYS A 282 5.36 -4.91 19.58
C CYS A 282 4.93 -6.04 20.53
N ASP A 283 4.73 -7.26 20.02
CA ASP A 283 4.26 -8.42 20.80
C ASP A 283 5.21 -8.83 21.93
N GLY A 284 6.50 -8.50 21.80
CA GLY A 284 7.48 -8.72 22.88
C GLY A 284 7.18 -7.95 24.17
N CYS A 285 6.45 -6.83 24.08
CA CYS A 285 6.05 -6.02 25.24
C CYS A 285 4.52 -5.94 25.42
N HIS A 286 3.74 -5.93 24.34
CA HIS A 286 2.28 -5.88 24.35
C HIS A 286 1.68 -6.99 23.50
N GLN A 287 1.40 -8.14 24.11
CA GLN A 287 0.90 -9.32 23.42
C GLN A 287 -0.48 -9.07 22.77
N GLY A 288 -0.58 -9.32 21.47
CA GLY A 288 -1.85 -9.46 20.76
C GLY A 288 -2.58 -8.16 20.43
N MET A 289 -1.95 -6.99 20.66
CA MET A 289 -2.55 -5.68 20.37
C MET A 289 -2.97 -5.51 18.90
N HIS A 290 -2.20 -6.10 17.97
CA HIS A 290 -2.43 -5.97 16.52
C HIS A 290 -2.95 -7.26 15.86
N LEU A 291 -3.26 -8.31 16.64
CA LEU A 291 -3.60 -9.62 16.09
C LEU A 291 -4.89 -9.60 15.27
N ASN A 292 -5.91 -8.88 15.72
CA ASN A 292 -7.20 -8.80 15.01
C ASN A 292 -7.08 -8.05 13.68
N GLN A 293 -6.30 -6.97 13.64
CA GLN A 293 -6.03 -6.20 12.42
C GLN A 293 -5.22 -7.03 11.43
N LEU A 294 -4.20 -7.75 11.92
CA LEU A 294 -3.40 -8.67 11.10
C LEU A 294 -4.25 -9.82 10.55
N ASN A 295 -5.04 -10.49 11.38
CA ASN A 295 -5.89 -11.60 10.93
C ASN A 295 -6.93 -11.14 9.91
N LEU A 296 -7.54 -9.97 10.11
CA LEU A 296 -8.47 -9.41 9.14
C LEU A 296 -7.76 -9.04 7.84
N PHE A 297 -6.57 -8.43 7.89
CA PHE A 297 -5.77 -8.10 6.70
C PHE A 297 -5.36 -9.36 5.91
N ARG A 298 -4.98 -10.42 6.64
CA ARG A 298 -4.69 -11.76 6.10
C ARG A 298 -5.94 -12.46 5.56
N GLY A 299 -7.13 -12.03 5.97
CA GLY A 299 -8.39 -12.63 5.58
C GLY A 299 -8.63 -14.01 6.19
N VAL A 300 -8.20 -14.22 7.44
CA VAL A 300 -8.27 -15.53 8.12
C VAL A 300 -9.05 -15.42 9.44
N SER A 301 -9.27 -16.56 10.09
CA SER A 301 -9.89 -16.70 11.43
C SER A 301 -11.42 -16.52 11.48
N GLY A 302 -12.07 -16.28 10.34
CA GLY A 302 -13.52 -16.34 10.25
C GLY A 302 -14.04 -17.75 10.52
N LEU A 303 -15.06 -17.86 11.36
CA LEU A 303 -15.69 -19.14 11.66
C LEU A 303 -16.82 -19.42 10.67
N GLY A 304 -16.73 -20.56 9.97
CA GLY A 304 -17.76 -20.98 9.00
C GLY A 304 -17.67 -20.27 7.64
N ILE A 305 -16.55 -19.62 7.34
CA ILE A 305 -16.27 -18.95 6.08
C ILE A 305 -14.86 -19.32 5.60
N GLU A 306 -14.66 -19.38 4.28
CA GLU A 306 -13.34 -19.60 3.69
C GLU A 306 -12.43 -18.38 3.86
N ASP A 307 -11.12 -18.61 3.88
CA ASP A 307 -10.14 -17.52 3.97
C ASP A 307 -10.16 -16.66 2.70
N HIS A 308 -10.18 -15.33 2.86
CA HIS A 308 -10.22 -14.37 1.77
C HIS A 308 -9.21 -13.24 2.00
N PRO A 309 -7.93 -13.43 1.62
CA PRO A 309 -6.87 -12.46 1.89
C PRO A 309 -7.09 -11.13 1.15
N ASN A 310 -6.71 -10.02 1.80
CA ASN A 310 -6.75 -8.72 1.15
C ASN A 310 -5.75 -8.70 -0.04
N PRO A 311 -6.13 -8.19 -1.23
CA PRO A 311 -5.19 -8.06 -2.35
C PRO A 311 -3.91 -7.30 -2.02
N MET A 312 -3.98 -6.26 -1.18
CA MET A 312 -2.83 -5.49 -0.70
C MET A 312 -1.90 -6.34 0.19
N TYR A 313 -2.47 -7.26 0.99
CA TYR A 313 -1.69 -8.23 1.74
C TYR A 313 -1.00 -9.24 0.81
N GLY A 314 -1.69 -9.71 -0.24
CA GLY A 314 -1.12 -10.59 -1.26
C GLY A 314 0.09 -9.99 -2.00
N LEU A 315 0.15 -8.65 -2.08
CA LEU A 315 1.28 -7.89 -2.62
C LEU A 315 2.37 -7.58 -1.57
N SER A 316 2.30 -8.19 -0.39
CA SER A 316 3.27 -8.04 0.71
C SER A 316 3.41 -6.61 1.26
N LEU A 317 2.36 -5.77 1.12
CA LEU A 317 2.35 -4.44 1.73
C LEU A 317 2.28 -4.55 3.27
N SER A 318 3.06 -3.72 3.96
CA SER A 318 3.10 -3.68 5.42
C SER A 318 2.13 -2.64 5.99
N CYS A 319 1.88 -2.68 7.31
CA CYS A 319 1.05 -1.69 8.01
C CYS A 319 1.55 -0.25 7.82
N GLN A 320 2.87 -0.07 7.76
CA GLN A 320 3.53 1.23 7.60
C GLN A 320 3.25 1.87 6.24
N THR A 321 2.81 1.10 5.25
CA THR A 321 2.40 1.60 3.93
C THR A 321 1.25 2.60 4.04
N CYS A 322 0.28 2.31 4.91
CA CYS A 322 -0.90 3.14 5.11
C CYS A 322 -0.76 4.04 6.35
N HIS A 323 -0.12 3.54 7.40
CA HIS A 323 0.12 4.27 8.64
C HIS A 323 1.37 5.15 8.53
N ILE A 324 1.22 6.29 7.86
CA ILE A 324 2.31 7.22 7.53
C ILE A 324 2.18 8.60 8.21
N LEU A 325 1.04 8.89 8.85
CA LEU A 325 0.77 10.21 9.43
C LEU A 325 1.21 10.24 10.88
N HIS A 326 2.10 11.19 11.21
CA HIS A 326 2.51 11.46 12.59
C HIS A 326 1.42 12.25 13.32
N GLU A 327 0.66 11.57 14.17
CA GLU A 327 -0.12 12.24 15.20
C GLU A 327 0.33 11.70 16.56
N ALA A 328 0.95 12.56 17.37
CA ALA A 328 1.28 12.22 18.75
C ALA A 328 -0.02 12.09 19.55
N GLU A 329 -0.55 10.88 19.64
CA GLU A 329 -1.61 10.57 20.60
C GLU A 329 -0.96 10.59 21.99
N ARG A 330 -1.17 11.68 22.74
CA ARG A 330 -0.74 11.83 24.15
C ARG A 330 -1.55 10.90 25.07
N MET A 331 -1.52 9.61 24.81
CA MET A 331 -2.03 8.61 25.72
C MET A 331 -0.89 7.68 26.08
N THR A 332 -0.28 7.99 27.23
CA THR A 332 0.70 7.20 28.00
C THR A 332 2.07 7.01 27.36
N GLY A 333 3.04 7.86 27.74
CA GLY A 333 4.46 7.69 27.42
C GLY A 333 4.89 8.34 26.10
N GLU A 334 6.19 8.59 25.96
CA GLU A 334 6.87 9.32 24.88
C GLU A 334 6.82 8.64 23.49
N GLY A 335 5.79 7.84 23.21
CA GLY A 335 5.60 7.15 21.93
C GLY A 335 4.71 7.94 20.96
N THR A 336 5.14 8.10 19.72
CA THR A 336 4.28 8.57 18.62
C THR A 336 3.71 7.37 17.87
N THR A 337 2.39 7.21 17.84
CA THR A 337 1.73 6.21 16.98
C THR A 337 1.47 6.79 15.60
N LEU A 338 1.74 6.03 14.55
CA LEU A 338 1.42 6.43 13.17
C LEU A 338 -0.04 6.11 12.86
N LYS A 339 -0.75 7.07 12.27
CA LYS A 339 -2.15 6.92 11.86
C LYS A 339 -2.27 6.84 10.34
N ALA A 340 -3.38 6.27 9.91
CA ALA A 340 -3.81 6.22 8.51
C ALA A 340 -5.17 6.91 8.39
N ASN A 341 -5.36 7.71 7.34
CA ASN A 341 -6.66 8.29 7.00
C ASN A 341 -6.91 8.12 5.48
N GLY A 342 -7.96 8.74 4.95
CA GLY A 342 -8.27 8.66 3.52
C GLY A 342 -7.17 9.23 2.60
N GLU A 343 -6.37 10.18 3.09
CA GLU A 343 -5.23 10.78 2.37
C GLU A 343 -4.08 9.77 2.23
N SER A 344 -3.96 8.79 3.14
CA SER A 344 -3.00 7.68 2.99
C SER A 344 -3.27 6.84 1.73
N CYS A 345 -4.51 6.82 1.23
CA CYS A 345 -4.90 6.01 0.07
C CYS A 345 -4.70 6.74 -1.26
N GLU A 346 -4.86 8.07 -1.27
CA GLU A 346 -4.92 8.86 -2.51
C GLU A 346 -3.66 8.84 -3.37
N PRO A 347 -2.43 8.74 -2.82
CA PRO A 347 -1.22 8.64 -3.64
C PRO A 347 -1.20 7.43 -4.58
N CYS A 348 -1.77 6.30 -4.16
CA CYS A 348 -1.78 5.07 -4.95
C CYS A 348 -3.06 4.93 -5.79
N HIS A 349 -4.17 5.42 -5.25
CA HIS A 349 -5.51 5.16 -5.81
C HIS A 349 -6.16 6.37 -6.50
N GLY A 350 -5.60 7.57 -6.31
CA GLY A 350 -6.17 8.82 -6.80
C GLY A 350 -7.18 9.46 -5.84
N LYS A 351 -7.61 10.68 -6.19
CA LYS A 351 -8.52 11.49 -5.36
C LYS A 351 -9.88 10.83 -5.19
N GLY A 352 -10.45 10.92 -3.99
CA GLY A 352 -11.83 10.49 -3.70
C GLY A 352 -11.95 9.20 -2.90
N TYR A 353 -10.85 8.46 -2.70
CA TYR A 353 -10.81 7.26 -1.86
C TYR A 353 -11.11 7.54 -0.38
N ASN A 354 -10.88 8.78 0.10
CA ASN A 354 -11.34 9.21 1.42
C ASN A 354 -12.87 9.11 1.59
N ARG A 355 -13.66 9.34 0.54
CA ARG A 355 -15.12 9.17 0.60
C ARG A 355 -15.50 7.70 0.73
N LEU A 356 -14.79 6.84 0.00
CA LEU A 356 -14.99 5.40 0.05
C LEU A 356 -14.68 4.84 1.44
N LEU A 357 -13.56 5.24 2.05
CA LEU A 357 -13.21 4.84 3.42
C LEU A 357 -14.27 5.26 4.44
N ARG A 358 -14.81 6.48 4.32
CA ARG A 358 -15.92 6.94 5.18
C ARG A 358 -17.18 6.10 4.98
N SER A 359 -17.55 5.82 3.73
CA SER A 359 -18.69 4.96 3.40
C SER A 359 -18.54 3.56 3.99
N TRP A 360 -17.35 2.95 3.88
CA TRP A 360 -17.06 1.65 4.47
C TRP A 360 -17.30 1.63 5.98
N ASN A 361 -16.71 2.60 6.68
CA ASN A 361 -16.85 2.69 8.13
C ASN A 361 -18.30 2.90 8.53
N GLN A 362 -19.02 3.81 7.88
CA GLN A 362 -20.42 4.09 8.20
C GLN A 362 -21.31 2.87 8.01
N THR A 363 -21.27 2.23 6.84
CA THR A 363 -22.15 1.09 6.55
C THR A 363 -21.80 -0.14 7.39
N VAL A 364 -20.51 -0.39 7.65
CA VAL A 364 -20.10 -1.52 8.51
C VAL A 364 -20.54 -1.28 9.96
N LEU A 365 -20.40 -0.07 10.49
CA LEU A 365 -20.88 0.25 11.84
C LEU A 365 -22.39 0.04 11.96
N GLN A 366 -23.18 0.51 10.98
CA GLN A 366 -24.63 0.27 10.94
C GLN A 366 -24.97 -1.23 10.92
N LYS A 367 -24.23 -2.03 10.15
CA LYS A 367 -24.39 -3.49 10.14
C LYS A 367 -24.06 -4.12 11.49
N ILE A 368 -22.99 -3.67 12.15
CA ILE A 368 -22.60 -4.13 13.49
C ILE A 368 -23.69 -3.82 14.51
N ASP A 369 -24.24 -2.60 14.49
CA ASP A 369 -25.28 -2.18 15.43
C ASP A 369 -26.56 -3.04 15.29
N VAL A 370 -26.99 -3.31 14.05
CA VAL A 370 -28.11 -4.21 13.76
C VAL A 370 -27.85 -5.62 14.31
N LEU A 371 -26.66 -6.16 14.07
CA LEU A 371 -26.31 -7.51 14.55
C LEU A 371 -26.21 -7.56 16.08
N ASP A 372 -25.70 -6.52 16.73
CA ASP A 372 -25.67 -6.43 18.20
C ASP A 372 -27.07 -6.47 18.81
N GLU A 373 -28.02 -5.75 18.23
CA GLU A 373 -29.42 -5.79 18.68
C GLU A 373 -30.04 -7.18 18.47
N GLN A 374 -29.77 -7.82 17.34
CA GLN A 374 -30.24 -9.18 17.06
C GLN A 374 -29.61 -10.21 18.02
N VAL A 375 -28.30 -10.11 18.30
CA VAL A 375 -27.61 -10.94 19.29
C VAL A 375 -28.29 -10.79 20.65
N LYS A 376 -28.53 -9.56 21.11
CA LYS A 376 -29.22 -9.31 22.39
C LYS A 376 -30.62 -9.92 22.41
N ASP A 377 -31.39 -9.80 21.33
CA ASP A 377 -32.74 -10.36 21.26
C ASP A 377 -32.73 -11.89 21.32
N ILE A 378 -31.87 -12.52 20.52
CA ILE A 378 -31.74 -13.98 20.45
C ILE A 378 -31.19 -14.54 21.76
N GLU A 379 -30.23 -13.86 22.40
CA GLU A 379 -29.71 -14.28 23.72
C GLU A 379 -30.80 -14.29 24.80
N ARG A 380 -31.79 -13.38 24.75
CA ARG A 380 -32.94 -13.41 25.65
C ARG A 380 -33.78 -14.68 25.45
N SER A 381 -34.08 -15.03 24.20
CA SER A 381 -34.81 -16.27 23.86
C SER A 381 -34.01 -17.54 24.20
N TYR A 382 -32.70 -17.50 23.99
CA TYR A 382 -31.76 -18.56 24.37
C TYR A 382 -31.74 -18.83 25.88
N ARG A 383 -31.77 -17.77 26.70
CA ARG A 383 -31.84 -17.91 28.17
C ARG A 383 -33.20 -18.42 28.65
N ALA A 384 -34.27 -18.11 27.92
CA ALA A 384 -35.64 -18.50 28.25
C ALA A 384 -36.01 -19.94 27.82
N THR A 385 -35.37 -20.51 26.80
CA THR A 385 -35.72 -21.86 26.31
C THR A 385 -35.24 -22.94 27.29
N SER A 386 -36.09 -23.94 27.58
CA SER A 386 -35.73 -25.11 28.41
C SER A 386 -35.28 -26.33 27.59
N ALA A 387 -35.44 -26.29 26.26
CA ALA A 387 -35.11 -27.41 25.37
C ALA A 387 -33.60 -27.53 25.15
N ARG A 388 -32.98 -28.57 25.72
CA ARG A 388 -31.52 -28.79 25.69
C ARG A 388 -30.91 -28.77 24.29
N GLN A 389 -31.48 -29.51 23.34
CA GLN A 389 -30.94 -29.61 21.98
C GLN A 389 -31.02 -28.29 21.22
N LYS A 390 -32.16 -27.58 21.29
CA LYS A 390 -32.33 -26.25 20.69
C LYS A 390 -31.35 -25.23 21.29
N ARG A 391 -31.13 -25.33 22.60
CA ARG A 391 -30.17 -24.48 23.33
C ARG A 391 -28.74 -24.73 22.84
N GLU A 392 -28.32 -25.97 22.70
CA GLU A 392 -26.97 -26.33 22.24
C GLU A 392 -26.70 -25.84 20.80
N THR A 393 -27.63 -26.10 19.86
CA THR A 393 -27.51 -25.62 18.48
C THR A 393 -27.50 -24.09 18.40
N ALA A 394 -28.40 -23.41 19.11
CA ALA A 394 -28.44 -21.96 19.14
C ALA A 394 -27.18 -21.35 19.79
N SER A 395 -26.61 -22.00 20.81
CA SER A 395 -25.38 -21.55 21.47
C SER A 395 -24.20 -21.49 20.50
N GLU A 396 -24.00 -22.53 19.70
CA GLU A 396 -22.90 -22.57 18.73
C GLU A 396 -23.07 -21.51 17.63
N LEU A 397 -24.29 -21.32 17.13
CA LEU A 397 -24.59 -20.28 16.13
C LEU A 397 -24.37 -18.86 16.69
N ILE A 398 -24.85 -18.57 17.90
CA ILE A 398 -24.64 -17.27 18.56
C ILE A 398 -23.15 -17.04 18.81
N LYS A 399 -22.42 -18.06 19.27
CA LYS A 399 -20.98 -17.97 19.52
C LYS A 399 -20.21 -17.69 18.22
N ARG A 400 -20.58 -18.37 17.13
CA ARG A 400 -19.99 -18.14 15.80
C ARG A 400 -20.25 -16.73 15.30
N ALA A 401 -21.50 -16.26 15.37
CA ALA A 401 -21.87 -14.90 15.00
C ALA A 401 -21.09 -13.83 15.78
N LYS A 402 -20.98 -14.00 17.11
CA LYS A 402 -20.24 -13.06 17.97
C LYS A 402 -18.74 -13.04 17.67
N ALA A 403 -18.14 -14.21 17.45
CA ALA A 403 -16.73 -14.29 17.09
C ALA A 403 -16.43 -13.57 15.76
N ASN A 404 -17.25 -13.80 14.73
CA ASN A 404 -17.12 -13.10 13.44
C ASN A 404 -17.34 -11.58 13.59
N LEU A 405 -18.29 -11.16 14.43
CA LEU A 405 -18.54 -9.74 14.74
C LEU A 405 -17.33 -9.09 15.43
N ASP A 406 -16.71 -9.77 16.39
CA ASP A 406 -15.55 -9.28 17.12
C ASP A 406 -14.34 -9.11 16.21
N ILE A 407 -14.10 -10.05 15.28
CA ILE A 407 -13.03 -9.94 14.27
C ILE A 407 -13.18 -8.63 13.48
N VAL A 408 -14.40 -8.32 13.01
CA VAL A 408 -14.64 -7.07 12.25
C VAL A 408 -14.51 -5.83 13.14
N ARG A 409 -15.06 -5.87 14.37
CA ARG A 409 -15.06 -4.74 15.31
C ARG A 409 -13.64 -4.33 15.74
N PHE A 410 -12.82 -5.30 16.11
CA PHE A 410 -11.45 -5.06 16.57
C PHE A 410 -10.47 -4.97 15.40
N GLY A 411 -10.67 -5.77 14.36
CA GLY A 411 -9.84 -5.78 13.16
C GLY A 411 -10.00 -4.51 12.32
N LYS A 412 -11.11 -3.77 12.44
CA LYS A 412 -11.46 -2.58 11.65
C LYS A 412 -11.60 -2.87 10.16
N PRO A 413 -12.77 -2.57 9.55
CA PRO A 413 -13.11 -3.05 8.21
C PRO A 413 -12.17 -2.58 7.09
N VAL A 414 -11.46 -1.47 7.26
CA VAL A 414 -10.48 -0.96 6.29
C VAL A 414 -9.38 -1.98 5.96
N HIS A 415 -9.01 -2.86 6.90
CA HIS A 415 -7.96 -3.84 6.65
C HIS A 415 -8.40 -4.94 5.69
N ASN A 416 -9.69 -5.25 5.59
CA ASN A 416 -10.23 -6.14 4.56
C ASN A 416 -11.74 -6.00 4.46
N ILE A 417 -12.19 -5.03 3.65
CA ILE A 417 -13.61 -4.67 3.59
C ILE A 417 -14.48 -5.78 3.01
N VAL A 418 -13.94 -6.56 2.07
CA VAL A 418 -14.65 -7.68 1.43
C VAL A 418 -14.90 -8.77 2.46
N TYR A 419 -13.82 -9.26 3.07
CA TYR A 419 -13.92 -10.31 4.09
C TYR A 419 -14.73 -9.84 5.31
N ALA A 420 -14.56 -8.59 5.75
CA ALA A 420 -15.37 -8.01 6.81
C ALA A 420 -16.87 -8.06 6.49
N ASN A 421 -17.26 -7.73 5.26
CA ASN A 421 -18.66 -7.79 4.84
C ASN A 421 -19.17 -9.25 4.79
N GLU A 422 -18.37 -10.19 4.30
CA GLU A 422 -18.72 -11.62 4.27
C GLU A 422 -18.89 -12.20 5.69
N LEU A 423 -18.02 -11.82 6.64
CA LEU A 423 -18.14 -12.17 8.07
C LEU A 423 -19.46 -11.67 8.67
N LEU A 424 -19.88 -10.44 8.35
CA LEU A 424 -21.13 -9.88 8.83
C LEU A 424 -22.35 -10.58 8.21
N TYR A 425 -22.30 -10.97 6.94
CA TYR A 425 -23.35 -11.79 6.32
C TYR A 425 -23.44 -13.18 6.94
N SER A 426 -22.30 -13.82 7.22
CA SER A 426 -22.26 -15.10 7.94
C SER A 426 -22.87 -14.96 9.34
N ALA A 427 -22.51 -13.92 10.09
CA ALA A 427 -23.09 -13.65 11.41
C ALA A 427 -24.61 -13.41 11.33
N TYR A 428 -25.08 -12.68 10.33
CA TYR A 428 -26.51 -12.46 10.10
C TYR A 428 -27.26 -13.78 9.83
N ASP A 429 -26.73 -14.61 8.94
CA ASP A 429 -27.35 -15.90 8.58
C ASP A 429 -27.39 -16.84 9.80
N ASP A 430 -26.33 -16.85 10.62
CA ASP A 430 -26.27 -17.61 11.88
C ASP A 430 -27.33 -17.16 12.90
N LEU A 431 -27.50 -15.85 13.08
CA LEU A 431 -28.50 -15.31 13.99
C LEU A 431 -29.92 -15.62 13.52
N ARG A 432 -30.18 -15.57 12.21
CA ARG A 432 -31.48 -15.99 11.65
C ARG A 432 -31.74 -17.46 11.93
N GLU A 433 -30.76 -18.33 11.74
CA GLU A 433 -30.91 -19.76 11.97
C GLU A 433 -31.05 -20.09 13.47
N ALA A 434 -30.34 -19.37 14.34
CA ALA A 434 -30.52 -19.45 15.80
C ALA A 434 -31.93 -19.01 16.21
N GLY A 435 -32.43 -17.91 15.63
CA GLY A 435 -33.79 -17.43 15.83
C GLY A 435 -34.84 -18.47 15.43
N LYS A 436 -34.73 -19.06 14.22
CA LYS A 436 -35.61 -20.15 13.77
C LYS A 436 -35.59 -21.34 14.72
N THR A 437 -34.40 -21.76 15.16
CA THR A 437 -34.23 -22.88 16.11
C THR A 437 -34.95 -22.61 17.44
N LEU A 438 -34.93 -21.36 17.89
CA LEU A 438 -35.58 -20.89 19.12
C LEU A 438 -37.07 -20.51 18.94
N GLY A 439 -37.60 -20.56 17.71
CA GLY A 439 -38.98 -20.14 17.41
C GLY A 439 -39.18 -18.63 17.46
N ARG A 440 -38.11 -17.84 17.33
CA ARG A 440 -38.11 -16.38 17.34
C ARG A 440 -37.87 -15.85 15.93
N PHE A 441 -38.81 -15.05 15.43
CA PHE A 441 -38.59 -14.31 14.20
C PHE A 441 -37.56 -13.20 14.42
N VAL A 442 -36.49 -13.21 13.64
CA VAL A 442 -35.47 -12.16 13.60
C VAL A 442 -35.90 -11.13 12.56
N THR A 443 -36.01 -9.86 12.95
CA THR A 443 -36.39 -8.77 12.05
C THR A 443 -35.41 -8.68 10.89
N GLU A 444 -35.93 -8.71 9.66
CA GLU A 444 -35.10 -8.52 8.47
C GLU A 444 -34.62 -7.06 8.37
N SER A 445 -33.40 -6.87 7.90
CA SER A 445 -32.81 -5.56 7.70
C SER A 445 -32.42 -5.39 6.24
N GLU A 446 -32.79 -4.25 5.65
CA GLU A 446 -32.47 -3.89 4.26
C GLU A 446 -30.95 -3.91 3.97
N LEU A 447 -30.13 -3.68 5.00
CA LEU A 447 -28.66 -3.74 4.92
C LEU A 447 -28.14 -5.15 4.60
N PHE A 448 -28.95 -6.19 4.84
CA PHE A 448 -28.58 -7.60 4.66
C PHE A 448 -29.44 -8.33 3.61
N THR A 449 -30.54 -7.75 3.14
CA THR A 449 -31.39 -8.35 2.09
C THR A 449 -30.81 -8.17 0.69
N GLN A 450 -30.03 -7.12 0.46
CA GLN A 450 -29.41 -6.84 -0.84
C GLN A 450 -28.09 -7.61 -1.04
N LYS A 451 -28.17 -8.96 -1.07
CA LYS A 451 -27.03 -9.85 -1.38
C LYS A 451 -26.59 -9.80 -2.86
N ALA A 452 -27.12 -8.85 -3.64
CA ALA A 452 -26.87 -8.77 -5.08
C ALA A 452 -25.37 -8.67 -5.37
N MET A 453 -24.90 -9.58 -6.24
CA MET A 453 -23.49 -9.70 -6.59
C MET A 453 -23.09 -8.47 -7.39
N ILE A 454 -22.20 -7.65 -6.82
CA ILE A 454 -21.63 -6.50 -7.52
C ILE A 454 -20.82 -7.03 -8.72
N PRO A 455 -21.15 -6.62 -9.96
CA PRO A 455 -20.43 -7.07 -11.13
C PRO A 455 -18.97 -6.59 -11.11
N SER A 456 -18.07 -7.38 -11.72
CA SER A 456 -16.66 -7.04 -11.96
C SER A 456 -15.80 -6.83 -10.71
N ASP A 457 -14.55 -6.39 -10.91
CA ASP A 457 -13.59 -6.08 -9.85
C ASP A 457 -14.01 -4.89 -8.97
N CYS A 458 -15.02 -4.11 -9.38
CA CYS A 458 -15.60 -3.06 -8.55
C CYS A 458 -16.06 -3.59 -7.19
N ARG A 459 -16.49 -4.85 -7.12
CA ARG A 459 -16.90 -5.50 -5.86
C ARG A 459 -15.81 -5.54 -4.81
N ASN A 460 -14.53 -5.53 -5.20
CA ASN A 460 -13.42 -5.64 -4.25
C ASN A 460 -13.27 -4.37 -3.39
N CYS A 461 -13.94 -3.29 -3.78
CA CYS A 461 -13.90 -2.01 -3.07
C CYS A 461 -15.30 -1.46 -2.78
N HIS A 462 -16.28 -1.68 -3.66
CA HIS A 462 -17.63 -1.12 -3.54
C HIS A 462 -18.61 -2.08 -2.87
N VAL A 463 -18.18 -2.92 -1.92
CA VAL A 463 -19.02 -3.97 -1.30
C VAL A 463 -20.28 -3.48 -0.60
N THR A 464 -20.33 -2.20 -0.23
CA THR A 464 -21.46 -1.56 0.46
C THR A 464 -22.36 -0.78 -0.50
N ILE A 465 -22.04 -0.73 -1.80
CA ILE A 465 -22.72 0.14 -2.76
C ILE A 465 -24.21 -0.16 -2.88
N ASN A 466 -24.63 -1.43 -2.71
CA ASN A 466 -26.03 -1.82 -2.77
C ASN A 466 -26.88 -0.97 -1.79
N SER A 467 -26.37 -0.77 -0.57
CA SER A 467 -27.03 -0.01 0.50
C SER A 467 -26.92 1.52 0.33
N VAL A 468 -26.29 2.03 -0.73
CA VAL A 468 -26.09 3.47 -0.95
C VAL A 468 -27.19 4.03 -1.86
N SER A 469 -27.87 5.07 -1.37
CA SER A 469 -28.82 5.87 -2.15
C SER A 469 -28.30 7.29 -2.34
N VAL A 470 -28.49 7.85 -3.53
CA VAL A 470 -28.03 9.20 -3.88
C VAL A 470 -29.12 9.94 -4.66
N GLU A 471 -29.16 11.26 -4.55
CA GLU A 471 -30.06 12.09 -5.36
C GLU A 471 -29.39 12.45 -6.70
N VAL A 472 -30.07 12.17 -7.80
CA VAL A 472 -29.62 12.50 -9.17
C VAL A 472 -30.75 13.27 -9.84
N GLU A 473 -30.52 14.55 -10.16
CA GLU A 473 -31.49 15.43 -10.83
C GLU A 473 -32.86 15.47 -10.13
N GLY A 474 -32.87 15.54 -8.79
CA GLY A 474 -34.10 15.58 -7.98
C GLY A 474 -34.75 14.22 -7.72
N ASN A 475 -34.22 13.14 -8.30
CA ASN A 475 -34.74 11.79 -8.12
C ASN A 475 -33.85 10.95 -7.20
N LEU A 476 -34.48 10.16 -6.32
CA LEU A 476 -33.76 9.23 -5.46
C LEU A 476 -33.30 7.99 -6.25
N PHE A 477 -31.98 7.86 -6.44
CA PHE A 477 -31.35 6.71 -7.06
C PHE A 477 -30.86 5.71 -6.02
N GLN A 478 -31.39 4.47 -6.05
CA GLN A 478 -30.99 3.37 -5.17
C GLN A 478 -30.12 2.37 -5.94
N HIS A 479 -28.84 2.23 -5.57
CA HIS A 479 -27.91 1.35 -6.28
C HIS A 479 -28.33 -0.13 -6.20
N GLY A 480 -28.79 -0.61 -5.04
CA GLY A 480 -29.20 -2.00 -4.84
C GLY A 480 -30.17 -2.52 -5.89
N ARG A 481 -31.22 -1.75 -6.21
CA ARG A 481 -32.21 -2.13 -7.25
C ARG A 481 -31.60 -2.29 -8.63
N HIS A 482 -30.59 -1.48 -8.97
CA HIS A 482 -29.93 -1.52 -10.26
C HIS A 482 -28.91 -2.66 -10.35
N VAL A 483 -28.24 -2.96 -9.24
CA VAL A 483 -27.33 -4.12 -9.14
C VAL A 483 -28.12 -5.42 -9.20
N GLU A 484 -29.28 -5.51 -8.55
CA GLU A 484 -30.18 -6.68 -8.58
C GLU A 484 -30.62 -7.07 -9.99
N VAL A 485 -30.92 -6.08 -10.83
CA VAL A 485 -31.28 -6.31 -12.25
C VAL A 485 -30.05 -6.42 -13.17
N GLY A 486 -28.85 -6.54 -12.61
CA GLY A 486 -27.61 -6.84 -13.34
C GLY A 486 -27.04 -5.67 -14.14
N ARG A 487 -27.32 -4.41 -13.77
CA ARG A 487 -26.75 -3.25 -14.50
C ARG A 487 -25.27 -3.10 -14.23
N SER A 488 -24.48 -2.90 -15.30
CA SER A 488 -23.05 -2.63 -15.19
C SER A 488 -22.79 -1.22 -14.64
N CYS A 489 -21.84 -1.11 -13.72
CA CYS A 489 -21.39 0.18 -13.17
C CYS A 489 -20.86 1.12 -14.27
N SER A 490 -20.27 0.56 -15.34
CA SER A 490 -19.70 1.31 -16.47
C SER A 490 -20.75 2.04 -17.31
N ASN A 491 -22.03 1.73 -17.12
CA ASN A 491 -23.12 2.42 -17.81
C ASN A 491 -23.28 3.85 -17.30
N CYS A 492 -22.93 4.11 -16.03
CA CYS A 492 -23.09 5.41 -15.38
C CYS A 492 -21.77 6.02 -14.90
N HIS A 493 -20.76 5.19 -14.62
CA HIS A 493 -19.47 5.63 -14.10
C HIS A 493 -18.32 5.31 -15.06
N THR A 494 -17.31 6.18 -15.08
CA THR A 494 -16.05 5.95 -15.78
C THR A 494 -15.26 4.77 -15.19
N HIS A 495 -14.47 4.14 -16.05
CA HIS A 495 -13.47 3.14 -15.67
C HIS A 495 -12.27 3.75 -14.91
N GLN A 496 -11.39 2.88 -14.43
CA GLN A 496 -10.31 3.13 -13.45
C GLN A 496 -9.45 4.39 -13.72
N ARG A 497 -9.20 4.79 -14.98
CA ARG A 497 -8.40 6.00 -15.29
C ARG A 497 -8.99 7.32 -14.74
N ARG A 498 -10.31 7.37 -14.51
CA ARG A 498 -11.00 8.47 -13.83
C ARG A 498 -11.99 7.90 -12.82
N HIS A 499 -11.52 6.99 -11.95
CA HIS A 499 -12.34 6.11 -11.10
C HIS A 499 -13.65 6.75 -10.62
N GLY A 500 -14.79 6.20 -11.06
CA GLY A 500 -16.09 6.52 -10.49
C GLY A 500 -16.64 7.91 -10.85
N GLN A 501 -15.96 8.68 -11.72
CA GLN A 501 -16.52 9.92 -12.24
C GLN A 501 -17.85 9.59 -12.93
N THR A 502 -18.93 10.16 -12.41
CA THR A 502 -20.24 10.07 -13.05
C THR A 502 -20.11 10.71 -14.43
N LEU A 503 -20.37 9.92 -15.47
CA LEU A 503 -20.45 10.42 -16.83
C LEU A 503 -21.63 11.40 -16.83
N ALA A 504 -21.32 12.69 -16.97
CA ALA A 504 -22.18 13.82 -16.61
C ALA A 504 -23.67 13.62 -16.96
N ALA A 505 -24.52 13.87 -15.97
CA ALA A 505 -25.95 14.20 -16.05
C ALA A 505 -26.75 13.51 -17.17
N GLY A 506 -27.40 12.39 -16.82
CA GLY A 506 -28.47 11.83 -17.65
C GLY A 506 -28.05 11.35 -19.05
N ARG A 507 -27.28 10.25 -19.15
CA ARG A 507 -27.65 9.28 -20.19
C ARG A 507 -28.98 8.67 -19.76
N ASP A 508 -30.04 9.37 -20.17
CA ASP A 508 -31.47 9.08 -20.09
C ASP A 508 -31.84 7.99 -19.06
N CYS A 509 -32.02 8.36 -17.78
CA CYS A 509 -32.80 7.52 -16.85
C CYS A 509 -34.13 7.13 -17.50
N SER A 510 -34.72 8.10 -18.22
CA SER A 510 -35.83 8.03 -19.16
C SER A 510 -35.72 6.91 -20.20
N SER A 511 -34.54 6.55 -20.70
CA SER A 511 -34.38 5.48 -21.72
C SER A 511 -34.77 4.11 -21.18
N CYS A 512 -34.61 3.92 -19.86
CA CYS A 512 -35.04 2.71 -19.16
C CYS A 512 -36.37 2.90 -18.41
N HIS A 513 -36.70 4.12 -17.95
CA HIS A 513 -37.84 4.38 -17.06
C HIS A 513 -39.07 5.07 -17.71
N HIS A 514 -38.96 5.76 -18.85
CA HIS A 514 -40.12 6.35 -19.58
C HIS A 514 -40.97 5.32 -20.35
N GLN A 515 -40.75 4.03 -20.11
CA GLN A 515 -41.63 2.95 -20.58
C GLN A 515 -42.88 2.77 -19.70
N ASN A 516 -42.95 3.50 -18.58
CA ASN A 516 -44.03 3.40 -17.60
C ASN A 516 -45.25 4.26 -18.00
N LYS A 517 -46.47 3.79 -17.71
CA LYS A 517 -47.71 4.44 -18.16
C LYS A 517 -48.21 5.59 -17.25
N ASP A 518 -47.67 5.70 -16.04
CA ASP A 518 -48.10 6.68 -15.03
C ASP A 518 -46.98 7.70 -14.75
N CYS A 519 -47.10 8.89 -15.33
CA CYS A 519 -46.12 9.96 -15.21
C CYS A 519 -46.09 10.59 -13.80
N SER A 520 -47.18 10.48 -13.03
CA SER A 520 -47.34 11.14 -11.71
C SER A 520 -46.39 10.58 -10.65
N GLN A 521 -45.97 9.32 -10.78
CA GLN A 521 -45.06 8.67 -9.82
C GLN A 521 -43.66 9.30 -9.81
N CYS A 522 -43.25 9.90 -10.92
CA CYS A 522 -41.96 10.56 -11.06
C CYS A 522 -42.09 12.09 -11.19
N HIS A 523 -43.16 12.57 -11.83
CA HIS A 523 -43.43 14.00 -12.05
C HIS A 523 -44.55 14.54 -11.17
N GLY A 524 -44.67 14.07 -9.93
CA GLY A 524 -45.78 14.41 -9.03
C GLY A 524 -45.98 15.93 -8.82
N PHE A 525 -44.90 16.71 -8.81
CA PHE A 525 -44.97 18.17 -8.74
C PHE A 525 -45.57 18.79 -10.01
N ILE A 526 -45.07 18.39 -11.19
CA ILE A 526 -45.60 18.87 -12.49
C ILE A 526 -47.05 18.41 -12.67
N HIS A 527 -47.37 17.19 -12.25
CA HIS A 527 -48.73 16.67 -12.29
C HIS A 527 -49.68 17.48 -11.41
N ALA A 528 -49.28 17.83 -10.18
CA ALA A 528 -50.07 18.69 -9.31
C ALA A 528 -50.20 20.10 -9.87
N ALA A 529 -49.13 20.66 -10.45
CA ALA A 529 -49.19 21.97 -11.09
C ALA A 529 -50.13 21.99 -12.31
N TYR A 530 -50.05 20.99 -13.18
CA TYR A 530 -50.82 20.95 -14.44
C TYR A 530 -52.29 20.58 -14.20
N TYR A 531 -52.57 19.47 -13.51
CA TYR A 531 -53.94 19.00 -13.27
C TYR A 531 -54.61 19.58 -12.03
N GLY A 532 -53.90 20.44 -11.30
CA GLY A 532 -54.31 20.97 -10.02
C GLY A 532 -54.12 19.99 -8.85
N GLY A 533 -54.09 20.55 -7.64
CA GLY A 533 -54.01 19.84 -6.38
C GLY A 533 -52.80 20.20 -5.53
N LYS A 534 -52.80 19.63 -4.32
CA LYS A 534 -51.82 19.98 -3.30
C LYS A 534 -50.51 19.21 -3.45
N TYR A 535 -49.40 19.95 -3.49
CA TYR A 535 -48.05 19.41 -3.42
C TYR A 535 -47.21 20.15 -2.37
N ASN A 536 -46.90 19.46 -1.27
CA ASN A 536 -46.23 20.05 -0.10
C ASN A 536 -46.97 21.31 0.43
N ALA A 537 -46.32 22.48 0.37
CA ALA A 537 -46.85 23.76 0.82
C ALA A 537 -47.69 24.47 -0.25
N PHE A 538 -47.69 23.98 -1.49
CA PHE A 538 -48.37 24.60 -2.61
C PHE A 538 -49.69 23.90 -2.91
N ASP A 539 -50.68 24.69 -3.30
CA ASP A 539 -51.96 24.23 -3.81
C ASP A 539 -52.15 24.91 -5.17
N PHE A 540 -52.34 24.10 -6.21
CA PHE A 540 -52.48 24.61 -7.57
C PHE A 540 -53.91 24.43 -8.03
N ASP A 541 -54.47 25.45 -8.67
CA ASP A 541 -55.61 25.26 -9.54
C ASP A 541 -55.14 24.61 -10.86
N PRO A 542 -56.00 23.82 -11.54
CA PRO A 542 -55.65 23.21 -12.82
C PRO A 542 -55.28 24.27 -13.87
N ASP A 543 -54.30 23.95 -14.71
CA ASP A 543 -53.96 24.80 -15.86
C ASP A 543 -55.08 24.79 -16.91
N MET A 544 -55.25 25.90 -17.64
CA MET A 544 -56.27 26.04 -18.67
C MET A 544 -56.22 24.93 -19.73
N MET A 545 -55.03 24.42 -20.07
CA MET A 545 -54.87 23.30 -21.01
C MET A 545 -55.29 21.97 -20.39
N ALA A 546 -55.06 21.78 -19.09
CA ALA A 546 -55.57 20.62 -18.37
C ALA A 546 -57.10 20.65 -18.27
N GLU A 547 -57.69 21.82 -18.05
CA GLU A 547 -59.15 22.03 -18.08
C GLU A 547 -59.75 21.78 -19.46
N ALA A 548 -59.00 22.08 -20.53
CA ALA A 548 -59.34 21.77 -21.91
C ALA A 548 -59.11 20.29 -22.31
N GLU A 549 -58.83 19.42 -21.33
CA GLU A 549 -58.58 17.98 -21.50
C GLU A 549 -57.35 17.64 -22.37
N ILE A 550 -56.39 18.56 -22.50
CA ILE A 550 -55.11 18.29 -23.17
C ILE A 550 -54.24 17.43 -22.26
N ALA A 551 -53.84 16.25 -22.73
CA ALA A 551 -53.01 15.33 -21.98
C ALA A 551 -51.52 15.67 -22.14
N CYS A 552 -50.71 15.28 -21.16
CA CYS A 552 -49.25 15.50 -21.21
C CYS A 552 -48.61 14.97 -22.51
N LYS A 553 -49.12 13.86 -23.05
CA LYS A 553 -48.57 13.24 -24.26
C LYS A 553 -48.79 14.07 -25.52
N ASP A 554 -49.83 14.91 -25.55
CA ASP A 554 -50.13 15.74 -26.71
C ASP A 554 -49.01 16.76 -26.97
N CYS A 555 -48.24 17.13 -25.93
CA CYS A 555 -47.04 17.97 -26.06
C CYS A 555 -45.73 17.18 -25.95
N HIS A 556 -45.73 16.02 -25.29
CA HIS A 556 -44.51 15.28 -24.96
C HIS A 556 -44.26 14.04 -25.81
N GLU A 557 -45.12 13.69 -26.77
CA GLU A 557 -44.93 12.54 -27.65
C GLU A 557 -44.33 12.97 -29.00
N GLY A 558 -43.09 12.55 -29.27
CA GLY A 558 -42.39 12.80 -30.52
C GLY A 558 -42.53 11.66 -31.53
N GLU A 559 -41.69 11.67 -32.57
CA GLU A 559 -41.63 10.59 -33.56
C GLU A 559 -41.40 9.21 -32.90
N GLU A 560 -42.06 8.18 -33.44
CA GLU A 560 -42.04 6.80 -32.93
C GLU A 560 -42.62 6.61 -31.51
N ALA A 561 -43.54 7.49 -31.07
CA ALA A 561 -44.18 7.42 -29.74
C ALA A 561 -43.19 7.52 -28.56
N LYS A 562 -42.05 8.19 -28.77
CA LYS A 562 -41.06 8.44 -27.72
C LYS A 562 -41.43 9.69 -26.94
N VAL A 563 -41.36 9.59 -25.62
CA VAL A 563 -41.50 10.76 -24.75
C VAL A 563 -40.30 11.67 -24.93
N ILE A 564 -40.52 12.88 -25.42
CA ILE A 564 -39.53 13.92 -25.66
C ILE A 564 -39.74 15.10 -24.71
N ARG A 565 -38.71 15.94 -24.61
CA ARG A 565 -38.84 17.27 -24.05
C ARG A 565 -39.09 18.26 -25.20
N PRO A 566 -40.30 18.81 -25.34
CA PRO A 566 -40.63 19.69 -26.45
C PRO A 566 -39.95 21.05 -26.34
N THR A 567 -39.78 21.69 -27.50
CA THR A 567 -39.48 23.13 -27.63
C THR A 567 -40.78 23.92 -27.68
N MET A 568 -40.71 25.25 -27.54
CA MET A 568 -41.90 26.12 -27.59
C MET A 568 -42.65 26.04 -28.94
N SER A 569 -41.98 25.60 -30.00
CA SER A 569 -42.61 25.27 -31.27
C SER A 569 -43.71 24.20 -31.17
N VAL A 570 -43.80 23.40 -30.11
CA VAL A 570 -44.93 22.46 -29.94
C VAL A 570 -46.26 23.19 -29.78
N CYS A 571 -46.23 24.41 -29.25
CA CYS A 571 -47.43 25.22 -29.07
C CYS A 571 -48.06 25.57 -30.42
N THR A 572 -47.26 25.70 -31.49
CA THR A 572 -47.74 26.05 -32.83
C THR A 572 -48.46 24.89 -33.54
N ASP A 573 -48.45 23.69 -32.96
CA ASP A 573 -49.23 22.56 -33.48
C ASP A 573 -50.74 22.76 -33.26
N CYS A 574 -51.12 23.61 -32.29
CA CYS A 574 -52.52 23.91 -31.94
C CYS A 574 -52.83 25.42 -31.90
N HIS A 575 -51.81 26.28 -31.77
CA HIS A 575 -51.95 27.73 -31.71
C HIS A 575 -51.21 28.43 -32.86
N ASP A 576 -51.47 29.72 -33.04
CA ASP A 576 -50.77 30.53 -34.05
C ASP A 576 -49.28 30.71 -33.69
N ASP A 577 -48.45 31.03 -34.70
CA ASP A 577 -46.98 31.14 -34.60
C ASP A 577 -46.50 32.12 -33.50
N GLU A 578 -47.34 33.09 -33.11
CA GLU A 578 -47.04 34.06 -32.04
C GLU A 578 -46.92 33.41 -30.65
N TYR A 579 -47.53 32.23 -30.44
CA TYR A 579 -47.49 31.51 -29.16
C TYR A 579 -46.10 30.97 -28.80
N GLU A 580 -45.24 30.72 -29.79
CA GLU A 580 -43.85 30.34 -29.51
C GLU A 580 -43.10 31.47 -28.79
N ALA A 581 -43.31 32.71 -29.23
CA ALA A 581 -42.73 33.89 -28.61
C ALA A 581 -43.33 34.17 -27.23
N MET A 582 -44.66 34.01 -27.09
CA MET A 582 -45.35 34.19 -25.82
C MET A 582 -44.89 33.18 -24.76
N GLY A 583 -44.74 31.90 -25.13
CA GLY A 583 -44.20 30.88 -24.21
C GLY A 583 -42.78 31.22 -23.74
N ALA A 584 -41.93 31.77 -24.62
CA ALA A 584 -40.60 32.24 -24.24
C ALA A 584 -40.65 33.43 -23.27
N GLU A 585 -41.61 34.34 -23.44
CA GLU A 585 -41.85 35.47 -22.52
C GLU A 585 -42.27 34.99 -21.13
N TRP A 586 -43.26 34.09 -21.05
CA TRP A 586 -43.69 33.46 -19.80
C TRP A 586 -42.53 32.81 -19.04
N GLN A 587 -41.66 32.08 -19.75
CA GLN A 587 -40.48 31.47 -19.14
C GLN A 587 -39.48 32.50 -18.57
N LEU A 588 -39.37 33.67 -19.20
CA LEU A 588 -38.52 34.76 -18.72
C LEU A 588 -39.10 35.43 -17.48
N GLU A 589 -40.41 35.67 -17.46
CA GLU A 589 -41.14 36.23 -16.31
C GLU A 589 -41.00 35.34 -15.08
N ILE A 590 -41.31 34.05 -15.21
CA ILE A 590 -41.17 33.09 -14.11
C ILE A 590 -39.71 32.98 -13.67
N ALA A 591 -38.75 32.96 -14.60
CA ALA A 591 -37.34 32.93 -14.23
C ALA A 591 -36.90 34.18 -13.43
N SER A 592 -37.43 35.35 -13.77
CA SER A 592 -37.20 36.59 -13.03
C SER A 592 -37.76 36.51 -11.61
N LEU A 593 -39.01 36.05 -11.46
CA LEU A 593 -39.66 35.86 -10.15
C LEU A 593 -38.93 34.84 -9.29
N VAL A 594 -38.52 33.70 -9.86
CA VAL A 594 -37.69 32.69 -9.16
C VAL A 594 -36.39 33.30 -8.68
N SER A 595 -35.71 34.11 -9.50
CA SER A 595 -34.47 34.77 -9.09
C SER A 595 -34.70 35.77 -7.95
N ALA A 596 -35.82 36.49 -7.96
CA ALA A 596 -36.20 37.41 -6.90
C ALA A 596 -36.48 36.67 -5.58
N VAL A 597 -37.30 35.62 -5.60
CA VAL A 597 -37.61 34.79 -4.42
C VAL A 597 -36.35 34.15 -3.84
N ASP A 598 -35.49 33.57 -4.69
CA ASP A 598 -34.24 32.93 -4.26
C ASP A 598 -33.32 33.91 -3.55
N THR A 599 -33.25 35.15 -4.05
CA THR A 599 -32.47 36.24 -3.43
C THR A 599 -33.01 36.61 -2.05
N VAL A 600 -34.33 36.80 -1.93
CA VAL A 600 -34.99 37.18 -0.67
C VAL A 600 -34.86 36.06 0.36
N MET A 601 -35.19 34.82 0.00
CA MET A 601 -35.12 33.67 0.92
C MET A 601 -33.67 33.37 1.36
N THR A 602 -32.69 33.43 0.45
CA THR A 602 -31.27 33.22 0.79
C THR A 602 -30.74 34.28 1.75
N ARG A 603 -31.21 35.52 1.64
CA ARG A 603 -30.90 36.59 2.60
C ARG A 603 -31.48 36.26 3.97
N LEU A 604 -32.76 35.92 4.04
CA LEU A 604 -33.46 35.62 5.30
C LEU A 604 -32.89 34.40 6.03
N MET A 605 -32.36 33.40 5.31
CA MET A 605 -31.66 32.27 5.93
C MET A 605 -30.44 32.67 6.79
N LYS A 606 -29.89 33.87 6.57
CA LYS A 606 -28.74 34.40 7.32
C LYS A 606 -29.15 35.32 8.47
N GLU A 607 -30.44 35.66 8.57
CA GLU A 607 -30.98 36.53 9.61
C GLU A 607 -31.47 35.71 10.81
N ASN A 608 -31.48 36.34 11.99
CA ASN A 608 -31.88 35.69 13.23
C ASN A 608 -33.40 35.89 13.43
N MET A 609 -34.19 34.85 13.19
CA MET A 609 -35.66 34.87 13.25
C MET A 609 -36.19 33.99 14.39
N SER A 610 -37.48 34.08 14.72
CA SER A 610 -38.12 33.17 15.68
C SER A 610 -38.14 31.73 15.15
N ASP A 611 -38.12 30.74 16.06
CA ASP A 611 -38.12 29.31 15.68
C ASP A 611 -39.29 28.95 14.75
N LYS A 612 -40.47 29.55 14.99
CA LYS A 612 -41.67 29.35 14.17
C LYS A 612 -41.52 29.92 12.77
N ALA A 613 -40.95 31.11 12.63
CA ALA A 613 -40.71 31.75 11.34
C ALA A 613 -39.60 31.03 10.56
N GLN A 614 -38.56 30.54 11.26
CA GLN A 614 -37.47 29.80 10.64
C GLN A 614 -37.94 28.42 10.12
N GLU A 615 -38.88 27.77 10.82
CA GLU A 615 -39.47 26.51 10.37
C GLU A 615 -40.41 26.70 9.16
N ALA A 616 -41.20 27.78 9.12
CA ALA A 616 -42.00 28.14 7.95
C ALA A 616 -41.11 28.40 6.73
N LEU A 617 -40.05 29.21 6.89
CA LEU A 617 -39.09 29.49 5.82
C LEU A 617 -38.41 28.22 5.29
N ARG A 618 -38.03 27.27 6.15
CA ARG A 618 -37.44 25.99 5.72
C ARG A 618 -38.41 25.15 4.89
N ARG A 619 -39.69 25.11 5.27
CA ARG A 619 -40.73 24.37 4.55
C ARG A 619 -40.98 24.95 3.16
N ASP A 620 -41.08 26.28 3.07
CA ASP A 620 -41.31 26.96 1.80
C ASP A 620 -40.07 26.86 0.91
N LEU A 621 -38.86 26.95 1.46
CA LEU A 621 -37.61 26.69 0.73
C LEU A 621 -37.55 25.27 0.16
N GLN A 622 -37.99 24.26 0.90
CA GLN A 622 -38.02 22.89 0.43
C GLN A 622 -38.99 22.74 -0.76
N SER A 623 -40.14 23.41 -0.71
CA SER A 623 -41.14 23.39 -1.78
C SER A 623 -40.68 24.22 -2.99
N PHE A 624 -40.13 25.41 -2.77
CA PHE A 624 -39.58 26.31 -3.79
C PHE A 624 -38.45 25.68 -4.61
N LYS A 625 -37.65 24.78 -4.02
CA LYS A 625 -36.64 24.01 -4.77
C LYS A 625 -37.24 23.24 -5.96
N GLN A 626 -38.49 22.80 -5.88
CA GLN A 626 -39.15 22.12 -7.00
C GLN A 626 -39.42 23.09 -8.16
N ILE A 627 -39.95 24.29 -7.87
CA ILE A 627 -40.13 25.36 -8.86
C ILE A 627 -38.78 25.76 -9.47
N LYS A 628 -37.74 25.94 -8.65
CA LYS A 628 -36.39 26.31 -9.11
C LYS A 628 -35.75 25.26 -10.02
N ASN A 629 -36.02 23.98 -9.75
CA ASN A 629 -35.47 22.86 -10.52
C ASN A 629 -36.32 22.50 -11.74
N ASP A 630 -37.57 22.95 -11.78
CA ASP A 630 -38.43 22.76 -12.95
C ASP A 630 -37.84 23.46 -14.17
N LYS A 631 -37.63 22.66 -15.21
CA LYS A 631 -37.03 23.11 -16.45
C LYS A 631 -38.06 23.63 -17.45
N SER A 632 -39.35 23.48 -17.17
CA SER A 632 -40.42 24.10 -17.96
C SER A 632 -40.51 25.60 -17.72
N LYS A 633 -40.04 26.07 -16.55
CA LYS A 633 -40.11 27.46 -16.10
C LYS A 633 -41.54 28.01 -16.15
N GLY A 634 -42.48 27.23 -15.62
CA GLY A 634 -43.88 27.62 -15.48
C GLY A 634 -44.76 27.36 -16.71
N ILE A 635 -44.25 26.74 -17.78
CA ILE A 635 -45.09 26.41 -18.96
C ILE A 635 -46.23 25.44 -18.60
N HIS A 636 -46.03 24.58 -17.61
CA HIS A 636 -47.08 23.63 -17.20
C HIS A 636 -48.21 24.27 -16.37
N ASN A 637 -48.03 25.49 -15.85
CA ASN A 637 -49.07 26.29 -15.19
C ASN A 637 -48.49 27.69 -14.94
N HIS A 638 -48.63 28.59 -15.91
CA HIS A 638 -47.95 29.89 -15.83
C HIS A 638 -48.54 30.76 -14.70
N GLU A 639 -49.87 30.85 -14.65
CA GLU A 639 -50.61 31.64 -13.66
C GLU A 639 -50.37 31.12 -12.24
N GLY A 640 -50.46 29.80 -12.02
CA GLY A 640 -50.22 29.20 -10.71
C GLY A 640 -48.78 29.36 -10.22
N TYR A 641 -47.79 29.32 -11.12
CA TYR A 641 -46.40 29.60 -10.74
C TYR A 641 -46.21 31.07 -10.38
N GLN A 642 -46.80 31.97 -11.16
CA GLN A 642 -46.73 33.40 -10.90
C GLN A 642 -47.36 33.74 -9.54
N GLU A 643 -48.58 33.27 -9.27
CA GLU A 643 -49.30 33.52 -8.01
C GLU A 643 -48.49 33.07 -6.80
N ILE A 644 -48.00 31.81 -6.81
CA ILE A 644 -47.19 31.29 -5.70
C ILE A 644 -45.90 32.09 -5.51
N LEU A 645 -45.21 32.45 -6.59
CA LEU A 645 -43.95 33.18 -6.48
C LEU A 645 -44.18 34.62 -5.97
N GLU A 646 -45.25 35.27 -6.41
CA GLU A 646 -45.66 36.59 -5.92
C GLU A 646 -46.08 36.54 -4.46
N ASP A 647 -46.82 35.52 -4.04
CA ASP A 647 -47.21 35.30 -2.65
C ASP A 647 -46.01 35.04 -1.74
N LEU A 648 -45.03 34.25 -2.21
CA LEU A 648 -43.76 34.08 -1.51
C LEU A 648 -42.99 35.39 -1.42
N LEU A 649 -42.91 36.17 -2.51
CA LEU A 649 -42.28 37.49 -2.47
C LEU A 649 -42.98 38.40 -1.47
N LYS A 650 -44.32 38.47 -1.47
CA LYS A 650 -45.09 39.30 -0.55
C LYS A 650 -44.87 38.88 0.90
N SER A 651 -44.97 37.59 1.18
CA SER A 651 -44.81 37.01 2.53
C SER A 651 -43.41 37.23 3.13
N TYR A 652 -42.37 37.33 2.28
CA TYR A 652 -40.98 37.42 2.71
C TYR A 652 -40.30 38.78 2.41
N SER A 653 -40.94 39.68 1.68
CA SER A 653 -40.43 41.04 1.41
C SER A 653 -40.92 42.07 2.41
N GLU A 654 -42.12 41.89 2.98
CA GLU A 654 -42.66 42.72 4.05
C GLU A 654 -42.84 41.86 5.31
N PRO A 655 -41.85 41.81 6.23
CA PRO A 655 -42.03 41.08 7.47
C PRO A 655 -43.09 41.80 8.30
N ASP A 656 -44.26 41.18 8.42
CA ASP A 656 -45.31 41.64 9.30
C ASP A 656 -44.71 41.84 10.71
N LYS A 657 -44.82 43.07 11.22
CA LYS A 657 -44.39 43.44 12.57
C LYS A 657 -45.40 42.96 13.61
N GLU A 658 -45.85 41.71 13.57
CA GLU A 658 -46.69 41.14 14.63
C GLU A 658 -46.86 39.60 14.48
N SER A 659 -45.86 38.82 14.92
CA SER A 659 -46.06 37.59 15.73
C SER A 659 -44.77 37.05 16.32
#